data_AF-A0A0R2VLE9-F1
#
_entry.id   AF-A0A0R2VLE9-F1
#
_cell.length_a   1.000
_cell.length_b   1.000
_cell.length_c   1.000
_cell.angle_alpha   90.00
_cell.angle_beta   90.00
_cell.angle_gamma   90.00
#
_symmetry.space_group_name_H-M   'P 1'
#
loop_
_entity.id
_entity.type
_entity.pdbx_description
1 polymer ?
#
loop_
_entity_poly.entity_id
_entity_poly.type
_entity_poly.pdbx_seq_one_letter_code
_entity_poly.pdbx_strand_id
1 'polypeptide(L)'
;ASDYYSDKEMCLVEKELKAGTDQNIIYIREGWGTPQTGWWKKGTYKWEVFIDDELVGSNYFYITNNGPVTPTQNPYFTIQSIRLYESPQGNVPRADRKYLVQFNKDTTRYISVELDLLSKMTSEQYFPLELIVNFFNDAGQKKGTSYWFEHISDQRKRIVLDVGYGAETAGFWFEDQYTCEITFMDNIIAVVPFRVGKSDVLLEGEPVWLSLEATEEEDTAQAAPVADTISLEDARKELDALIGLTSVKKEINELTTYLKFLSLREQKGFDEASSKFNLNMVFTGNPGTGKTTVARMLGKIYRAMGLLTKDIVHEVGRVDLVAEFIGQTAPKTRAAIEQARGGILFIDEAYALTDRGDDNKDFGKEVIEVLIKEMSDGAGDIAFVFAGYPKEMRKFLESNPGLSSRIGNIIHFPDYTPDELMQIADYHSHKRGVQLHPDAIQFIYMQIVEQYRNRDEKFGNARLMNAVIDEGKQNMALRIMQHEQPEQLSNEDLSTITLLDVQPIFGIMAGGNVEFPVDEALLQDAMEQLRQLTGLESVKREIEELVKLVRYYKEIGKDIRRSFSLHTVFTGNPGTGKTTVARILIKIYKALGILEKGQLVETDRKGLVAGFVGQTAIQTDALIQTAMGGGLFIDEAYALTDGQDSYGKEAVETLLKRMEDHRGEFVVIVAGYTEEMHRFLESNPGLKSRFDKFIHFGDYTADELFTIAEGLFHKEDLVLEAAAAEHLKGYIEQLVKGRNKYFGNARTIRKIVVDTVHHQHLRMASLQPDQRQEQMIHTILLEDVEHFQTEEVVTPERTTIGFKLGTNASSQQEKPSL
;
A
#
# COMPACT_ATOMS: atom_id res chain seq x y z
N ALA A 1 -41.94 28.89 -10.26
CA ALA A 1 -41.02 27.83 -10.70
C ALA A 1 -40.04 28.29 -11.79
N SER A 2 -39.80 29.60 -11.97
CA SER A 2 -38.99 30.14 -13.08
C SER A 2 -37.65 30.77 -12.69
N ASP A 3 -37.33 30.92 -11.39
CA ASP A 3 -36.21 31.78 -10.98
C ASP A 3 -34.91 31.01 -10.64
N TYR A 4 -34.91 29.68 -10.79
CA TYR A 4 -33.73 28.84 -10.51
C TYR A 4 -33.02 28.29 -11.77
N TYR A 5 -33.67 28.35 -12.93
CA TYR A 5 -33.11 27.89 -14.20
C TYR A 5 -33.02 29.08 -15.15
N SER A 6 -31.97 29.89 -14.99
CA SER A 6 -31.50 30.64 -16.15
C SER A 6 -30.65 29.65 -16.93
N ASP A 7 -31.07 29.19 -18.10
CA ASP A 7 -30.22 28.44 -19.06
C ASP A 7 -29.07 29.33 -19.61
N LYS A 8 -28.52 30.17 -18.73
CA LYS A 8 -27.45 31.10 -18.99
C LYS A 8 -26.17 30.32 -18.87
N GLU A 9 -25.48 30.18 -19.98
CA GLU A 9 -24.12 29.64 -20.02
C GLU A 9 -23.22 30.48 -19.10
N MET A 10 -22.66 29.81 -18.10
CA MET A 10 -21.76 30.44 -17.12
C MET A 10 -20.30 30.36 -17.59
N CYS A 11 -19.96 29.28 -18.30
CA CYS A 11 -18.66 29.03 -18.89
C CYS A 11 -18.74 27.95 -19.97
N LEU A 12 -17.92 28.10 -20.99
CA LEU A 12 -17.54 27.06 -21.93
C LEU A 12 -16.04 26.79 -21.78
N VAL A 13 -15.68 25.53 -21.54
CA VAL A 13 -14.28 25.07 -21.50
C VAL A 13 -14.06 24.17 -22.71
N GLU A 14 -13.42 24.70 -23.75
CA GLU A 14 -13.08 23.94 -24.95
C GLU A 14 -11.74 23.24 -24.78
N LYS A 15 -11.67 21.98 -25.22
CA LYS A 15 -10.42 21.22 -25.17
C LYS A 15 -10.31 20.26 -26.35
N GLU A 16 -9.24 20.42 -27.12
CA GLU A 16 -8.83 19.42 -28.11
C GLU A 16 -7.97 18.36 -27.45
N LEU A 17 -8.36 17.09 -27.62
CA LEU A 17 -7.63 15.94 -27.10
C LEU A 17 -7.25 15.02 -28.26
N LYS A 18 -5.97 14.66 -28.35
CA LYS A 18 -5.50 13.64 -29.28
C LYS A 18 -5.63 12.27 -28.62
N ALA A 19 -6.70 11.56 -28.92
CA ALA A 19 -6.89 10.18 -28.50
C ALA A 19 -6.21 9.21 -29.49
N GLY A 20 -5.45 8.25 -28.96
CA GLY A 20 -4.90 7.16 -29.76
C GLY A 20 -6.00 6.17 -30.17
N THR A 21 -5.86 5.51 -31.32
CA THR A 21 -6.83 4.52 -31.81
C THR A 21 -6.97 3.27 -30.92
N ASP A 22 -6.09 3.13 -29.93
CA ASP A 22 -6.03 2.06 -28.93
C ASP A 22 -6.55 2.48 -27.54
N GLN A 23 -6.97 3.74 -27.36
CA GLN A 23 -7.51 4.25 -26.10
C GLN A 23 -9.03 4.06 -26.04
N ASN A 24 -9.48 3.15 -25.17
CA ASN A 24 -10.90 2.85 -24.98
C ASN A 24 -11.60 3.73 -23.92
N ILE A 25 -10.83 4.44 -23.09
CA ILE A 25 -11.35 5.34 -22.04
C ILE A 25 -10.47 6.60 -22.02
N ILE A 26 -11.08 7.77 -22.16
CA ILE A 26 -10.42 9.07 -22.17
C ILE A 26 -10.86 9.84 -20.92
N TYR A 27 -9.91 10.27 -20.10
CA TYR A 27 -10.20 11.05 -18.90
C TYR A 27 -10.04 12.55 -19.16
N ILE A 28 -11.08 13.31 -18.87
CA ILE A 28 -11.09 14.76 -18.94
C ILE A 28 -11.27 15.29 -17.52
N ARG A 29 -10.30 16.06 -17.01
CA ARG A 29 -10.35 16.69 -15.69
C ARG A 29 -10.18 18.19 -15.86
N GLU A 30 -11.28 18.91 -15.78
CA GLU A 30 -11.32 20.36 -15.87
C GLU A 30 -12.12 20.92 -14.69
N GLY A 31 -11.78 22.13 -14.26
CA GLY A 31 -12.47 22.83 -13.20
C GLY A 31 -12.61 24.30 -13.57
N TRP A 32 -13.76 24.88 -13.24
CA TRP A 32 -14.04 26.30 -13.44
C TRP A 32 -14.46 26.93 -12.12
N GLY A 33 -13.96 28.13 -11.83
CA GLY A 33 -14.21 28.81 -10.56
C GLY A 33 -13.10 29.79 -10.20
N THR A 34 -13.05 30.21 -8.93
CA THR A 34 -11.98 31.08 -8.43
C THR A 34 -11.32 30.48 -7.19
N PRO A 35 -10.08 30.89 -6.87
CA PRO A 35 -9.38 30.46 -5.66
C PRO A 35 -9.99 31.03 -4.36
N GLN A 36 -10.88 32.02 -4.45
CA GLN A 36 -11.51 32.67 -3.30
C GLN A 36 -12.91 32.07 -3.03
N THR A 37 -13.20 31.73 -1.79
CA THR A 37 -14.51 31.21 -1.37
C THR A 37 -15.60 32.27 -1.55
N GLY A 38 -16.82 31.85 -1.89
CA GLY A 38 -17.99 32.74 -2.01
C GLY A 38 -18.23 33.34 -3.41
N TRP A 39 -17.43 32.95 -4.40
CA TRP A 39 -17.63 33.39 -5.79
C TRP A 39 -18.86 32.73 -6.45
N TRP A 40 -19.06 31.44 -6.19
CA TRP A 40 -20.24 30.74 -6.63
C TRP A 40 -21.46 31.28 -5.90
N LYS A 41 -22.43 31.76 -6.67
CA LYS A 41 -23.70 32.24 -6.10
C LYS A 41 -24.55 31.05 -5.73
N LYS A 42 -25.42 31.22 -4.74
CA LYS A 42 -26.43 30.24 -4.43
C LYS A 42 -27.27 29.93 -5.68
N GLY A 43 -27.44 28.66 -5.99
CA GLY A 43 -28.16 28.24 -7.18
C GLY A 43 -27.97 26.76 -7.51
N THR A 44 -28.74 26.31 -8.49
CA THR A 44 -28.55 25.02 -9.14
C THR A 44 -27.74 25.27 -10.40
N TYR A 45 -26.67 24.50 -10.57
CA TYR A 45 -25.80 24.57 -11.72
C TYR A 45 -25.85 23.25 -12.45
N LYS A 46 -25.71 23.32 -13.76
CA LYS A 46 -25.57 22.16 -14.63
C LYS A 46 -24.23 22.31 -15.34
N TRP A 47 -23.48 21.23 -15.42
CA TRP A 47 -22.42 21.13 -16.40
C TRP A 47 -22.82 20.11 -17.46
N GLU A 48 -22.43 20.40 -18.69
CA GLU A 48 -22.69 19.61 -19.89
C GLU A 48 -21.36 19.34 -20.58
N VAL A 49 -21.20 18.14 -21.13
CA VAL A 49 -20.04 17.78 -21.94
C VAL A 49 -20.51 17.47 -23.34
N PHE A 50 -19.88 18.14 -24.29
CA PHE A 50 -20.08 17.97 -25.72
C PHE A 50 -18.83 17.37 -26.34
N ILE A 51 -19.00 16.44 -27.29
CA ILE A 51 -17.94 15.96 -28.19
C ILE A 51 -18.43 16.24 -29.60
N ASP A 52 -17.66 17.01 -30.38
CA ASP A 52 -18.02 17.43 -31.74
C ASP A 52 -19.46 17.99 -31.84
N ASP A 53 -19.81 18.89 -30.92
CA ASP A 53 -21.13 19.51 -30.75
C ASP A 53 -22.29 18.56 -30.33
N GLU A 54 -22.01 17.27 -30.05
CA GLU A 54 -22.98 16.32 -29.51
C GLU A 54 -22.90 16.22 -27.98
N LEU A 55 -24.04 16.41 -27.29
CA LEU A 55 -24.14 16.27 -25.83
C LEU A 55 -23.95 14.80 -25.42
N VAL A 56 -22.85 14.49 -24.73
CA VAL A 56 -22.52 13.12 -24.28
C VAL A 56 -22.75 12.89 -22.79
N GLY A 57 -22.90 13.95 -22.00
CA GLY A 57 -23.15 13.83 -20.57
C GLY A 57 -23.50 15.16 -19.92
N SER A 58 -24.25 15.08 -18.82
CA SER A 58 -24.49 16.25 -17.98
C SER A 58 -24.72 15.84 -16.54
N ASN A 59 -24.41 16.72 -15.60
CA ASN A 59 -24.76 16.52 -14.20
C ASN A 59 -25.05 17.87 -13.52
N TYR A 60 -25.83 17.81 -12.46
CA TYR A 60 -26.18 18.99 -11.66
C TYR A 60 -25.32 19.05 -10.40
N PHE A 61 -25.01 20.25 -9.96
CA PHE A 61 -24.46 20.51 -8.63
C PHE A 61 -25.11 21.76 -8.04
N TYR A 62 -25.01 21.88 -6.72
CA TYR A 62 -25.80 22.85 -5.98
C TYR A 62 -24.91 23.68 -5.08
N ILE A 63 -25.13 24.98 -5.10
CA ILE A 63 -24.44 25.91 -4.22
C ILE A 63 -25.46 26.44 -3.22
N THR A 64 -25.18 26.20 -1.94
CA THR A 64 -25.94 26.72 -0.81
C THR A 64 -25.12 27.79 -0.08
N ASN A 65 -25.78 28.65 0.71
CA ASN A 65 -25.13 29.78 1.38
C ASN A 65 -25.34 29.76 2.90
N ASN A 66 -25.54 28.58 3.49
CA ASN A 66 -25.89 28.40 4.90
C ASN A 66 -24.67 28.21 5.81
N GLY A 67 -23.46 28.22 5.24
CA GLY A 67 -22.20 28.06 5.97
C GLY A 67 -21.67 26.63 5.97
N PRO A 68 -20.42 26.41 6.41
CA PRO A 68 -19.82 25.09 6.45
C PRO A 68 -20.46 24.21 7.54
N VAL A 69 -20.47 22.89 7.30
CA VAL A 69 -20.68 21.91 8.36
C VAL A 69 -19.37 21.79 9.14
N THR A 70 -19.45 21.79 10.47
CA THR A 70 -18.31 21.52 11.35
C THR A 70 -18.64 20.35 12.26
N PRO A 71 -17.65 19.75 12.95
CA PRO A 71 -17.90 18.67 13.91
C PRO A 71 -18.88 19.03 15.04
N THR A 72 -19.05 20.33 15.34
CA THR A 72 -19.88 20.83 16.44
C THR A 72 -21.09 21.63 15.97
N GLN A 73 -21.29 21.79 14.66
CA GLN A 73 -22.39 22.60 14.14
C GLN A 73 -22.81 22.17 12.74
N ASN A 74 -24.07 21.75 12.60
CA ASN A 74 -24.71 21.52 11.30
C ASN A 74 -25.77 22.61 11.06
N PRO A 75 -25.55 23.56 10.12
CA PRO A 75 -26.52 24.62 9.85
C PRO A 75 -27.72 24.18 9.00
N TYR A 76 -27.71 22.96 8.45
CA TYR A 76 -28.71 22.48 7.49
C TYR A 76 -29.84 21.67 8.14
N PHE A 77 -29.52 20.88 9.17
CA PHE A 77 -30.50 20.09 9.90
C PHE A 77 -30.01 19.73 11.31
N THR A 78 -30.92 19.23 12.13
CA THR A 78 -30.61 18.57 13.41
C THR A 78 -31.00 17.11 13.31
N ILE A 79 -30.15 16.20 13.76
CA ILE A 79 -30.50 14.77 13.83
C ILE A 79 -31.40 14.56 15.05
N GLN A 80 -32.60 14.01 14.84
CA GLN A 80 -33.54 13.67 15.91
C GLN A 80 -33.38 12.23 16.38
N SER A 81 -33.09 11.30 15.47
CA SER A 81 -32.82 9.91 15.82
C SER A 81 -32.04 9.19 14.73
N ILE A 82 -31.17 8.26 15.13
CA ILE A 82 -30.58 7.27 14.24
C ILE A 82 -30.92 5.89 14.79
N ARG A 83 -31.44 5.01 13.95
CA ARG A 83 -31.84 3.66 14.35
C ARG A 83 -31.44 2.66 13.28
N LEU A 84 -30.96 1.50 13.71
CA LEU A 84 -30.56 0.43 12.81
C LEU A 84 -31.63 -0.67 12.79
N TYR A 85 -31.87 -1.27 11.63
CA TYR A 85 -32.80 -2.40 11.48
C TYR A 85 -32.33 -3.35 10.38
N GLU A 86 -32.76 -4.62 10.44
CA GLU A 86 -32.49 -5.57 9.36
C GLU A 86 -33.48 -5.33 8.21
N SER A 87 -32.99 -5.33 6.98
CA SER A 87 -33.86 -5.28 5.81
C SER A 87 -33.62 -6.47 4.86
N PRO A 88 -34.69 -7.13 4.37
CA PRO A 88 -34.59 -8.22 3.40
C PRO A 88 -34.19 -7.80 1.99
N GLN A 89 -34.71 -6.65 1.56
CA GLN A 89 -34.75 -6.16 0.17
C GLN A 89 -34.84 -4.62 0.13
N GLY A 90 -34.31 -3.93 1.14
CA GLY A 90 -34.26 -2.47 1.19
C GLY A 90 -35.56 -1.72 1.53
N ASN A 91 -36.74 -2.34 1.50
CA ASN A 91 -38.03 -1.65 1.74
C ASN A 91 -38.88 -2.32 2.84
N VAL A 92 -38.48 -2.17 4.10
CA VAL A 92 -39.34 -2.52 5.26
C VAL A 92 -40.19 -1.29 5.62
N PRO A 93 -41.54 -1.36 5.61
CA PRO A 93 -42.39 -0.27 6.04
C PRO A 93 -42.07 0.15 7.48
N ARG A 94 -42.06 1.46 7.76
CA ARG A 94 -41.63 1.99 9.08
C ARG A 94 -42.39 1.39 10.26
N ALA A 95 -43.67 1.07 10.10
CA ALA A 95 -44.49 0.45 11.14
C ALA A 95 -44.05 -0.98 11.50
N ASP A 96 -43.37 -1.67 10.58
CA ASP A 96 -42.95 -3.07 10.72
C ASP A 96 -41.45 -3.20 11.04
N ARG A 97 -40.71 -2.09 11.12
CA ARG A 97 -39.27 -2.08 11.40
C ARG A 97 -39.01 -2.51 12.85
N LYS A 98 -38.13 -3.50 13.01
CA LYS A 98 -37.57 -3.90 14.30
C LYS A 98 -36.20 -3.28 14.44
N TYR A 99 -36.05 -2.32 15.35
CA TYR A 99 -34.78 -1.65 15.56
C TYR A 99 -33.89 -2.47 16.49
N LEU A 100 -32.63 -2.63 16.11
CA LEU A 100 -31.68 -3.55 16.72
C LEU A 100 -30.39 -2.83 17.13
N VAL A 101 -29.80 -3.27 18.23
CA VAL A 101 -28.42 -2.94 18.64
C VAL A 101 -27.46 -4.11 18.41
N GLN A 102 -28.00 -5.32 18.31
CA GLN A 102 -27.28 -6.50 17.86
C GLN A 102 -28.07 -7.22 16.76
N PHE A 103 -27.35 -7.64 15.73
CA PHE A 103 -27.86 -8.32 14.56
C PHE A 103 -27.44 -9.80 14.58
N ASN A 104 -28.35 -10.71 14.27
CA ASN A 104 -28.04 -12.12 14.15
C ASN A 104 -27.31 -12.41 12.83
N LYS A 105 -26.03 -12.79 12.90
CA LYS A 105 -25.16 -13.08 11.75
C LYS A 105 -25.77 -14.05 10.73
N ASP A 106 -26.52 -15.03 11.22
CA ASP A 106 -27.02 -16.16 10.41
C ASP A 106 -28.28 -15.77 9.63
N THR A 107 -28.92 -14.66 9.98
CA THR A 107 -30.16 -14.20 9.36
C THR A 107 -30.07 -12.78 8.79
N THR A 108 -29.13 -11.97 9.25
CA THR A 108 -28.97 -10.58 8.80
C THR A 108 -28.42 -10.52 7.39
N ARG A 109 -29.20 -9.91 6.49
CA ARG A 109 -28.82 -9.63 5.10
C ARG A 109 -28.28 -8.23 4.94
N TYR A 110 -29.14 -7.25 5.18
CA TYR A 110 -28.79 -5.83 5.16
C TYR A 110 -28.99 -5.20 6.52
N ILE A 111 -28.04 -4.38 6.92
CA ILE A 111 -28.17 -3.48 8.06
C ILE A 111 -28.51 -2.10 7.49
N SER A 112 -29.72 -1.65 7.78
CA SER A 112 -30.27 -0.38 7.32
C SER A 112 -30.25 0.64 8.44
N VAL A 113 -29.88 1.86 8.09
CA VAL A 113 -29.84 3.04 8.96
C VAL A 113 -31.05 3.90 8.63
N GLU A 114 -31.95 4.10 9.58
CA GLU A 114 -33.00 5.12 9.52
C GLU A 114 -32.51 6.39 10.21
N LEU A 115 -32.50 7.51 9.49
CA LEU A 115 -32.26 8.84 10.04
C LEU A 115 -33.55 9.65 10.05
N ASP A 116 -33.81 10.28 11.18
CA ASP A 116 -34.87 11.26 11.35
C ASP A 116 -34.23 12.63 11.56
N LEU A 117 -34.44 13.54 10.62
CA LEU A 117 -33.80 14.85 10.58
C LEU A 117 -34.85 15.95 10.71
N LEU A 118 -34.54 16.95 11.53
CA LEU A 118 -35.26 18.21 11.57
C LEU A 118 -34.53 19.22 10.69
N SER A 119 -35.10 19.50 9.51
CA SER A 119 -34.58 20.48 8.57
C SER A 119 -34.52 21.87 9.20
N LYS A 120 -33.36 22.52 9.13
CA LYS A 120 -33.19 23.97 9.37
C LYS A 120 -33.39 24.76 8.07
N MET A 121 -33.43 24.08 6.93
CA MET A 121 -33.63 24.61 5.58
C MET A 121 -35.11 24.82 5.23
N THR A 122 -35.94 25.30 6.18
CA THR A 122 -37.40 25.39 5.99
C THR A 122 -37.84 26.56 5.12
N SER A 123 -37.00 27.58 4.94
CA SER A 123 -37.27 28.73 4.08
C SER A 123 -36.78 28.53 2.64
N GLU A 124 -36.02 27.47 2.40
CA GLU A 124 -35.42 27.19 1.10
C GLU A 124 -36.39 26.39 0.24
N GLN A 125 -36.47 26.73 -1.05
CA GLN A 125 -37.31 25.98 -1.98
C GLN A 125 -36.72 24.62 -2.35
N TYR A 126 -35.40 24.48 -2.22
CA TYR A 126 -34.66 23.28 -2.59
C TYR A 126 -33.58 23.01 -1.54
N PHE A 127 -33.59 21.80 -0.98
CA PHE A 127 -32.52 21.30 -0.13
C PHE A 127 -31.93 20.01 -0.73
N PRO A 128 -30.76 20.08 -1.39
CA PRO A 128 -30.03 18.90 -1.84
C PRO A 128 -29.35 18.26 -0.64
N LEU A 129 -29.80 17.08 -0.25
CA LEU A 129 -29.25 16.35 0.89
C LEU A 129 -28.55 15.10 0.38
N GLU A 130 -27.23 15.06 0.54
CA GLU A 130 -26.38 13.92 0.22
C GLU A 130 -25.74 13.38 1.49
N LEU A 131 -25.94 12.11 1.80
CA LEU A 131 -25.33 11.44 2.94
C LEU A 131 -24.51 10.24 2.48
N ILE A 132 -23.35 10.09 3.10
CA ILE A 132 -22.48 8.93 2.92
C ILE A 132 -22.50 8.16 4.23
N VAL A 133 -22.81 6.87 4.17
CA VAL A 133 -22.85 5.98 5.33
C VAL A 133 -21.79 4.90 5.16
N ASN A 134 -20.80 4.89 6.04
CA ASN A 134 -19.69 3.94 6.04
C ASN A 134 -19.83 2.96 7.19
N PHE A 135 -19.60 1.68 6.92
CA PHE A 135 -19.64 0.62 7.94
C PHE A 135 -18.21 0.14 8.19
N PHE A 136 -17.79 0.09 9.45
CA PHE A 136 -16.49 -0.41 9.87
C PHE A 136 -16.67 -1.54 10.89
N ASN A 137 -15.70 -2.44 10.97
CA ASN A 137 -15.63 -3.40 12.06
C ASN A 137 -14.69 -2.91 13.18
N ASP A 138 -14.52 -3.70 14.24
CA ASP A 138 -13.73 -3.33 15.44
C ASP A 138 -12.26 -3.03 15.11
N ALA A 139 -11.72 -3.68 14.08
CA ALA A 139 -10.38 -3.42 13.56
C ALA A 139 -10.25 -2.13 12.72
N GLY A 140 -11.33 -1.35 12.58
CA GLY A 140 -11.37 -0.14 11.76
C GLY A 140 -11.38 -0.41 10.25
N GLN A 141 -11.61 -1.65 9.81
CA GLN A 141 -11.70 -1.97 8.39
C GLN A 141 -13.07 -1.56 7.84
N LYS A 142 -13.09 -0.69 6.82
CA LYS A 142 -14.32 -0.34 6.11
C LYS A 142 -14.89 -1.55 5.36
N LYS A 143 -16.09 -1.97 5.73
CA LYS A 143 -16.83 -3.09 5.12
C LYS A 143 -17.73 -2.67 3.98
N GLY A 144 -18.20 -1.43 3.99
CA GLY A 144 -19.12 -0.94 2.98
C GLY A 144 -19.34 0.56 3.04
N THR A 145 -19.85 1.09 1.93
CA THR A 145 -20.32 2.46 1.83
C THR A 145 -21.68 2.43 1.13
N SER A 146 -22.65 3.13 1.70
CA SER A 146 -23.92 3.41 1.05
C SER A 146 -24.12 4.91 0.90
N TYR A 147 -24.80 5.30 -0.18
CA TYR A 147 -25.06 6.69 -0.52
C TYR A 147 -26.56 6.95 -0.48
N TRP A 148 -26.94 8.10 0.03
CA TRP A 148 -28.30 8.59 -0.05
C TRP A 148 -28.28 10.00 -0.62
N PHE A 149 -29.07 10.25 -1.66
CA PHE A 149 -29.17 11.56 -2.30
C PHE A 149 -30.62 11.84 -2.71
N GLU A 150 -31.20 12.91 -2.18
CA GLU A 150 -32.53 13.36 -2.57
C GLU A 150 -32.61 14.90 -2.63
N HIS A 151 -33.47 15.38 -3.53
CA HIS A 151 -33.85 16.78 -3.63
C HIS A 151 -35.13 17.05 -2.86
N ILE A 152 -34.99 17.65 -1.69
CA ILE A 152 -36.13 17.96 -0.84
C ILE A 152 -36.72 19.31 -1.30
N SER A 153 -37.87 19.25 -1.95
CA SER A 153 -38.56 20.41 -2.56
C SER A 153 -39.86 20.82 -1.86
N ASP A 154 -40.34 20.00 -0.93
CA ASP A 154 -41.63 20.15 -0.23
C ASP A 154 -41.54 21.00 1.05
N GLN A 155 -40.37 21.59 1.33
CA GLN A 155 -40.08 22.39 2.54
C GLN A 155 -40.42 21.68 3.86
N ARG A 156 -40.48 20.34 3.84
CA ARG A 156 -40.85 19.57 5.03
C ARG A 156 -39.85 19.83 6.15
N LYS A 157 -40.38 20.13 7.34
CA LYS A 157 -39.55 20.35 8.53
C LYS A 157 -38.91 19.05 9.02
N ARG A 158 -39.55 17.92 8.80
CA ARG A 158 -39.06 16.59 9.20
C ARG A 158 -38.78 15.75 7.97
N ILE A 159 -37.57 15.23 7.88
CA ILE A 159 -37.10 14.39 6.78
C ILE A 159 -36.74 13.04 7.39
N VAL A 160 -37.34 11.98 6.90
CA VAL A 160 -37.03 10.61 7.32
C VAL A 160 -36.46 9.91 6.11
N LEU A 161 -35.28 9.33 6.29
CA LEU A 161 -34.59 8.62 5.23
C LEU A 161 -34.01 7.32 5.78
N ASP A 162 -33.84 6.35 4.88
CA ASP A 162 -33.12 5.13 5.21
C ASP A 162 -32.23 4.65 4.07
N VAL A 163 -31.11 4.05 4.46
CA VAL A 163 -30.13 3.47 3.54
C VAL A 163 -29.51 2.25 4.22
N GLY A 164 -29.25 1.18 3.47
CA GLY A 164 -28.65 -0.03 4.03
C GLY A 164 -27.46 -0.53 3.24
N TYR A 165 -26.68 -1.38 3.90
CA TYR A 165 -25.57 -2.12 3.29
C TYR A 165 -25.64 -3.59 3.68
N GLY A 166 -25.23 -4.48 2.78
CA GLY A 166 -25.29 -5.92 2.99
C GLY A 166 -25.42 -6.71 1.69
N ALA A 167 -25.89 -7.94 1.81
CA ALA A 167 -26.05 -8.87 0.69
C ALA A 167 -27.44 -9.54 0.70
N GLU A 168 -27.90 -10.02 -0.45
CA GLU A 168 -29.21 -10.66 -0.60
C GLU A 168 -29.37 -11.93 0.24
N THR A 169 -28.25 -12.57 0.59
CA THR A 169 -28.19 -13.78 1.41
C THR A 169 -27.48 -13.49 2.73
N ALA A 170 -27.94 -14.14 3.79
CA ALA A 170 -27.31 -14.02 5.12
C ALA A 170 -25.91 -14.66 5.13
N GLY A 171 -25.07 -14.25 6.09
CA GLY A 171 -23.67 -14.68 6.19
C GLY A 171 -22.64 -13.68 5.65
N PHE A 172 -23.09 -12.49 5.21
CA PHE A 172 -22.20 -11.38 4.85
C PHE A 172 -21.56 -10.71 6.08
N TRP A 173 -22.32 -10.62 7.18
CA TRP A 173 -21.89 -10.03 8.43
C TRP A 173 -21.32 -11.12 9.36
N PHE A 174 -20.16 -10.87 9.96
CA PHE A 174 -19.48 -11.81 10.87
C PHE A 174 -19.68 -11.38 12.31
N GLU A 175 -19.49 -12.28 13.29
CA GLU A 175 -19.55 -11.88 14.70
C GLU A 175 -18.41 -10.91 15.02
N ASP A 176 -18.75 -9.64 15.25
CA ASP A 176 -17.80 -8.58 15.53
C ASP A 176 -18.53 -7.37 16.15
N GLN A 177 -17.77 -6.42 16.67
CA GLN A 177 -18.26 -5.06 16.90
C GLN A 177 -18.13 -4.25 15.62
N TYR A 178 -19.10 -3.40 15.35
CA TYR A 178 -19.13 -2.57 14.16
C TYR A 178 -19.49 -1.13 14.53
N THR A 179 -19.08 -0.21 13.68
CA THR A 179 -19.51 1.19 13.72
C THR A 179 -20.07 1.61 12.37
N CYS A 180 -21.13 2.40 12.41
CA CYS A 180 -21.73 3.05 11.25
C CYS A 180 -21.43 4.54 11.34
N GLU A 181 -20.56 5.06 10.47
CA GLU A 181 -20.25 6.48 10.37
C GLU A 181 -21.11 7.15 9.30
N ILE A 182 -21.74 8.27 9.65
CA ILE A 182 -22.55 9.07 8.73
C ILE A 182 -21.83 10.38 8.46
N THR A 183 -21.58 10.67 7.18
CA THR A 183 -20.89 11.86 6.70
C THR A 183 -21.84 12.75 5.90
N PHE A 184 -21.75 14.06 6.14
CA PHE A 184 -22.45 15.10 5.39
C PHE A 184 -21.47 16.24 5.08
N MET A 185 -21.34 16.61 3.80
CA MET A 185 -20.39 17.63 3.33
C MET A 185 -18.96 17.43 3.91
N ASP A 186 -18.43 16.22 3.72
CA ASP A 186 -17.09 15.78 4.17
C ASP A 186 -16.85 15.79 5.69
N ASN A 187 -17.89 16.02 6.51
CA ASN A 187 -17.80 15.97 7.97
C ASN A 187 -18.57 14.77 8.52
N ILE A 188 -17.97 14.05 9.47
CA ILE A 188 -18.67 12.99 10.22
C ILE A 188 -19.68 13.68 11.15
N ILE A 189 -20.96 13.41 10.94
CA ILE A 189 -22.06 14.01 11.70
C ILE A 189 -22.65 13.04 12.74
N ALA A 190 -22.36 11.74 12.64
CA ALA A 190 -22.72 10.75 13.65
C ALA A 190 -21.90 9.46 13.49
N VAL A 191 -21.67 8.75 14.60
CA VAL A 191 -21.12 7.39 14.63
C VAL A 191 -22.03 6.50 15.46
N VAL A 192 -22.49 5.38 14.92
CA VAL A 192 -23.43 4.48 15.61
C VAL A 192 -22.79 3.11 15.79
N PRO A 193 -22.40 2.72 17.01
CA PRO A 193 -21.92 1.38 17.27
C PRO A 193 -23.07 0.36 17.22
N PHE A 194 -22.79 -0.82 16.69
CA PHE A 194 -23.68 -1.97 16.73
C PHE A 194 -22.87 -3.26 16.76
N ARG A 195 -23.52 -4.35 17.17
CA ARG A 195 -22.88 -5.67 17.21
C ARG A 195 -23.51 -6.61 16.21
N VAL A 196 -22.72 -7.51 15.65
CA VAL A 196 -23.24 -8.71 14.98
C VAL A 196 -22.90 -9.90 15.86
N GLY A 197 -23.90 -10.73 16.16
CA GLY A 197 -23.79 -11.83 17.12
C GLY A 197 -24.69 -13.00 16.72
N LYS A 198 -24.97 -13.88 17.68
CA LYS A 198 -25.76 -15.12 17.45
C LYS A 198 -27.28 -14.92 17.51
N SER A 199 -27.74 -13.73 17.88
CA SER A 199 -29.15 -13.40 18.04
C SER A 199 -29.40 -11.91 17.83
N ASP A 200 -30.62 -11.59 17.46
CA ASP A 200 -31.09 -10.20 17.41
C ASP A 200 -31.30 -9.68 18.83
N VAL A 201 -30.83 -8.47 19.11
CA VAL A 201 -31.14 -7.74 20.36
C VAL A 201 -31.82 -6.43 19.97
N LEU A 202 -33.07 -6.28 20.42
CA LEU A 202 -33.86 -5.08 20.19
C LEU A 202 -33.23 -3.87 20.89
N LEU A 203 -33.34 -2.72 20.24
CA LEU A 203 -33.02 -1.44 20.86
C LEU A 203 -34.05 -1.16 21.96
N GLU A 204 -33.61 -1.18 23.23
CA GLU A 204 -34.41 -0.75 24.39
C GLU A 204 -34.05 0.71 24.74
N GLY A 205 -35.04 1.62 24.76
CA GLY A 205 -34.84 3.02 25.15
C GLY A 205 -34.80 4.02 24.00
N GLU A 206 -34.24 5.21 24.26
CA GLU A 206 -34.14 6.31 23.28
C GLU A 206 -33.11 6.01 22.18
N PRO A 207 -33.30 6.56 20.95
CA PRO A 207 -32.42 6.29 19.82
C PRO A 207 -30.95 6.66 20.11
N VAL A 208 -30.03 5.84 19.60
CA VAL A 208 -28.59 6.04 19.78
C VAL A 208 -28.17 7.33 19.07
N TRP A 209 -27.67 8.28 19.86
CA TRP A 209 -27.04 9.51 19.37
C TRP A 209 -25.65 9.61 20.00
N LEU A 210 -24.61 9.58 19.16
CA LEU A 210 -23.28 10.02 19.54
C LEU A 210 -22.98 11.24 18.67
N SER A 211 -23.22 12.44 19.20
CA SER A 211 -22.52 13.60 18.69
C SER A 211 -21.11 13.64 19.27
N LEU A 212 -20.23 14.31 18.54
CA LEU A 212 -18.92 14.72 19.05
C LEU A 212 -19.02 15.96 19.97
N GLU A 213 -20.20 16.34 20.46
CA GLU A 213 -20.31 17.50 21.34
C GLU A 213 -19.83 17.15 22.75
N ALA A 214 -18.70 17.78 23.08
CA ALA A 214 -18.50 18.55 24.29
C ALA A 214 -19.41 18.15 25.46
N THR A 215 -18.78 17.59 26.49
CA THR A 215 -19.23 17.80 27.87
C THR A 215 -19.42 19.31 28.10
N GLU A 216 -20.65 19.78 27.94
CA GLU A 216 -21.09 21.09 28.43
C GLU A 216 -21.11 21.02 29.96
N GLU A 217 -20.07 21.54 30.59
CA GLU A 217 -20.25 22.18 31.90
C GLU A 217 -20.96 23.52 31.64
N GLU A 218 -22.10 23.69 32.30
CA GLU A 218 -23.00 24.82 32.15
C GLU A 218 -22.30 26.18 32.37
N ASP A 219 -22.44 27.05 31.37
CA ASP A 219 -22.13 28.47 31.46
C ASP A 219 -23.17 29.18 32.35
N THR A 220 -22.93 29.21 33.66
CA THR A 220 -23.48 30.28 34.50
C THR A 220 -22.49 31.43 34.54
N ALA A 221 -22.76 32.43 33.69
CA ALA A 221 -22.13 33.74 33.72
C ALA A 221 -22.28 34.39 35.11
N GLN A 222 -21.26 34.27 35.94
CA GLN A 222 -20.90 35.23 36.98
C GLN A 222 -19.38 35.43 36.96
N ALA A 223 -18.96 36.68 37.00
CA ALA A 223 -17.57 37.07 36.85
C ALA A 223 -16.65 36.49 37.94
N ALA A 224 -15.46 36.02 37.49
CA ALA A 224 -14.20 35.71 38.19
C ALA A 224 -14.08 34.31 38.86
N PRO A 225 -12.86 33.73 39.03
CA PRO A 225 -11.51 34.06 38.52
C PRO A 225 -10.79 32.87 37.80
N VAL A 226 -9.66 33.17 37.14
CA VAL A 226 -8.57 32.28 36.64
C VAL A 226 -8.69 30.78 36.97
N ALA A 227 -8.92 29.93 35.96
CA ALA A 227 -8.87 28.47 36.09
C ALA A 227 -7.51 27.89 35.63
N ASP A 228 -6.81 27.29 36.59
CA ASP A 228 -5.73 26.29 36.50
C ASP A 228 -4.76 26.35 35.31
N THR A 229 -3.80 27.27 35.39
CA THR A 229 -2.54 27.12 34.63
C THR A 229 -1.67 26.08 35.31
N ILE A 230 -1.41 24.93 34.65
CA ILE A 230 -0.35 23.99 35.05
C ILE A 230 0.91 24.80 35.36
N SER A 231 1.42 24.66 36.58
CA SER A 231 2.61 25.40 36.97
C SER A 231 3.82 24.87 36.18
N LEU A 232 4.79 25.74 35.92
CA LEU A 232 6.02 25.35 35.23
C LEU A 232 6.79 24.25 35.98
N GLU A 233 6.67 24.18 37.30
CA GLU A 233 7.26 23.09 38.08
C GLU A 233 6.52 21.77 37.85
N ASP A 234 5.19 21.78 37.67
CA ASP A 234 4.43 20.57 37.38
C ASP A 234 4.68 20.07 35.96
N ALA A 235 4.74 20.96 34.97
CA ALA A 235 5.13 20.61 33.59
C ALA A 235 6.54 20.00 33.52
N ARG A 236 7.49 20.48 34.34
CA ARG A 236 8.84 19.91 34.44
C ARG A 236 8.84 18.56 35.12
N LYS A 237 8.06 18.37 36.18
CA LYS A 237 7.92 17.06 36.83
C LYS A 237 7.35 16.01 35.87
N GLU A 238 6.37 16.37 35.04
CA GLU A 238 5.85 15.46 34.01
C GLU A 238 6.93 15.07 32.99
N LEU A 239 7.76 16.02 32.55
CA LEU A 239 8.90 15.73 31.66
C LEU A 239 9.92 14.80 32.34
N ASP A 240 10.27 15.07 33.60
CA ASP A 240 11.25 14.30 34.36
C ASP A 240 10.76 12.86 34.64
N ALA A 241 9.43 12.67 34.74
CA ALA A 241 8.78 11.37 34.93
C ALA A 241 8.80 10.46 33.69
N LEU A 242 9.11 10.98 32.49
CA LEU A 242 9.27 10.13 31.30
C LEU A 242 10.38 9.10 31.52
N ILE A 243 10.27 7.91 30.95
CA ILE A 243 11.32 6.89 31.07
C ILE A 243 12.52 7.31 30.20
N GLY A 244 13.74 7.15 30.74
CA GLY A 244 14.98 7.45 30.02
C GLY A 244 15.13 8.92 29.60
N LEU A 245 15.57 9.14 28.36
CA LEU A 245 15.72 10.47 27.72
C LEU A 245 16.59 11.47 28.51
N THR A 246 17.58 10.98 29.25
CA THR A 246 18.39 11.81 30.15
C THR A 246 19.05 12.99 29.45
N SER A 247 19.60 12.81 28.24
CA SER A 247 20.18 13.90 27.44
C SER A 247 19.14 14.94 27.01
N VAL A 248 18.01 14.48 26.48
CA VAL A 248 16.91 15.34 26.02
C VAL A 248 16.32 16.16 27.17
N LYS A 249 16.06 15.53 28.32
CA LYS A 249 15.57 16.21 29.52
C LYS A 249 16.54 17.28 29.99
N LYS A 250 17.84 17.01 29.94
CA LYS A 250 18.88 17.98 30.29
C LYS A 250 18.84 19.18 29.34
N GLU A 251 18.86 18.94 28.03
CA GLU A 251 18.81 20.00 27.00
C GLU A 251 17.56 20.87 27.12
N ILE A 252 16.38 20.26 27.36
CA ILE A 252 15.13 21.00 27.55
C ILE A 252 15.15 21.80 28.86
N ASN A 253 15.67 21.26 29.96
CA ASN A 253 15.79 21.99 31.21
C ASN A 253 16.77 23.17 31.10
N GLU A 254 17.87 23.01 30.37
CA GLU A 254 18.83 24.08 30.07
C GLU A 254 18.18 25.18 29.22
N LEU A 255 17.46 24.81 28.16
CA LEU A 255 16.69 25.75 27.33
C LEU A 255 15.63 26.48 28.16
N THR A 256 14.86 25.76 28.98
CA THR A 256 13.84 26.33 29.87
C THR A 256 14.46 27.33 30.85
N THR A 257 15.63 27.02 31.40
CA THR A 257 16.37 27.90 32.31
C THR A 257 16.83 29.17 31.59
N TYR A 258 17.33 29.04 30.36
CA TYR A 258 17.75 30.17 29.55
C TYR A 258 16.57 31.07 29.17
N LEU A 259 15.44 30.49 28.74
CA LEU A 259 14.21 31.23 28.43
C LEU A 259 13.67 31.96 29.68
N LYS A 260 13.69 31.33 30.86
CA LYS A 260 13.35 31.98 32.14
C LYS A 260 14.23 33.20 32.42
N PHE A 261 15.53 33.08 32.17
CA PHE A 261 16.49 34.18 32.35
C PHE A 261 16.17 35.36 31.43
N LEU A 262 15.85 35.09 30.17
CA LEU A 262 15.45 36.11 29.19
C LEU A 262 14.12 36.78 29.61
N SER A 263 13.10 36.03 30.01
CA SER A 263 11.83 36.61 30.51
C SER A 263 12.04 37.50 31.74
N LEU A 264 12.94 37.12 32.65
CA LEU A 264 13.29 37.95 33.81
C LEU A 264 13.99 39.26 33.42
N ARG A 265 14.81 39.25 32.37
CA ARG A 265 15.48 40.46 31.84
C ARG A 265 14.47 41.40 31.21
N GLU A 266 13.57 40.88 30.40
CA GLU A 266 12.48 41.66 29.79
C GLU A 266 11.59 42.32 30.86
N GLN A 267 11.18 41.56 31.89
CA GLN A 267 10.44 42.11 33.03
C GLN A 267 11.19 43.21 33.79
N LYS A 268 12.52 43.18 33.77
CA LYS A 268 13.38 44.22 34.38
C LYS A 268 13.68 45.39 33.44
N GLY A 269 13.05 45.44 32.26
CA GLY A 269 13.16 46.56 31.31
C GLY A 269 14.46 46.58 30.51
N PHE A 270 15.19 45.46 30.44
CA PHE A 270 16.28 45.33 29.47
C PHE A 270 15.70 45.20 28.06
N ASP A 271 16.24 45.98 27.12
CA ASP A 271 15.80 45.99 25.73
C ASP A 271 16.26 44.71 25.00
N GLU A 272 15.44 43.68 25.11
CA GLU A 272 15.53 42.43 24.35
C GLU A 272 14.55 42.44 23.16
N ALA A 273 13.91 43.59 22.83
CA ALA A 273 12.82 43.68 21.84
C ALA A 273 13.24 43.31 20.41
N SER A 274 14.55 43.26 20.13
CA SER A 274 15.11 42.78 18.86
C SER A 274 15.36 41.27 18.82
N SER A 275 15.29 40.58 19.96
CA SER A 275 15.54 39.14 20.11
C SER A 275 14.27 38.43 20.55
N LYS A 276 13.28 38.31 19.64
CA LYS A 276 12.13 37.40 19.85
C LYS A 276 12.68 36.03 20.29
N PHE A 277 12.14 35.47 21.38
CA PHE A 277 12.53 34.14 21.86
C PHE A 277 12.47 33.14 20.70
N ASN A 278 13.59 32.56 20.30
CA ASN A 278 13.58 31.54 19.25
C ASN A 278 13.13 30.20 19.85
N LEU A 279 11.85 29.88 19.64
CA LEU A 279 11.23 28.65 20.09
C LEU A 279 11.34 27.51 19.06
N ASN A 280 11.85 27.81 17.85
CA ASN A 280 11.88 26.86 16.76
C ASN A 280 13.04 25.87 16.94
N MET A 281 12.76 24.59 16.66
CA MET A 281 13.72 23.53 16.92
C MET A 281 13.59 22.35 15.96
N VAL A 282 14.62 21.52 15.95
CA VAL A 282 14.67 20.25 15.22
C VAL A 282 14.85 19.10 16.19
N PHE A 283 14.02 18.07 16.05
CA PHE A 283 14.13 16.81 16.76
C PHE A 283 14.70 15.74 15.82
N THR A 284 15.87 15.22 16.17
CA THR A 284 16.50 14.13 15.40
C THR A 284 16.48 12.83 16.19
N GLY A 285 16.20 11.71 15.53
CA GLY A 285 16.31 10.38 16.15
C GLY A 285 15.41 9.35 15.49
N ASN A 286 15.66 8.08 15.79
CA ASN A 286 14.92 6.93 15.24
C ASN A 286 13.42 6.95 15.63
N PRO A 287 12.57 6.12 14.99
CA PRO A 287 11.13 6.08 15.27
C PRO A 287 10.90 5.56 16.68
N GLY A 288 9.88 6.07 17.37
CA GLY A 288 9.54 5.61 18.71
C GLY A 288 10.49 6.06 19.83
N THR A 289 11.38 7.01 19.60
CA THR A 289 12.24 7.61 20.65
C THR A 289 11.50 8.63 21.55
N GLY A 290 10.25 8.98 21.26
CA GLY A 290 9.43 9.87 22.10
C GLY A 290 9.37 11.34 21.69
N LYS A 291 9.78 11.68 20.45
CA LYS A 291 9.75 13.04 19.89
C LYS A 291 8.40 13.76 20.08
N THR A 292 7.31 13.16 19.64
CA THR A 292 5.96 13.74 19.77
C THR A 292 5.53 13.91 21.23
N THR A 293 5.85 12.95 22.09
CA THR A 293 5.57 13.04 23.54
C THR A 293 6.28 14.23 24.17
N VAL A 294 7.55 14.41 23.86
CA VAL A 294 8.35 15.54 24.36
C VAL A 294 7.87 16.88 23.79
N ALA A 295 7.42 16.93 22.53
CA ALA A 295 6.81 18.13 21.95
C ALA A 295 5.56 18.57 22.74
N ARG A 296 4.71 17.62 23.17
CA ARG A 296 3.55 17.92 24.03
C ARG A 296 3.97 18.49 25.39
N MET A 297 5.04 17.96 25.99
CA MET A 297 5.58 18.52 27.23
C MET A 297 6.14 19.92 27.04
N LEU A 298 6.81 20.19 25.91
CA LEU A 298 7.27 21.55 25.57
C LEU A 298 6.10 22.53 25.41
N GLY A 299 4.98 22.11 24.81
CA GLY A 299 3.78 22.94 24.72
C GLY A 299 3.29 23.40 26.09
N LYS A 300 3.22 22.47 27.06
CA LYS A 300 2.89 22.78 28.46
C LYS A 300 3.89 23.74 29.10
N ILE A 301 5.19 23.50 28.90
CA ILE A 301 6.26 24.35 29.44
C ILE A 301 6.16 25.78 28.88
N TYR A 302 6.00 25.92 27.56
CA TYR A 302 5.89 27.22 26.91
C TYR A 302 4.63 27.99 27.31
N ARG A 303 3.49 27.30 27.44
CA ARG A 303 2.27 27.89 28.01
C ARG A 303 2.48 28.37 29.45
N ALA A 304 3.07 27.52 30.30
CA ALA A 304 3.33 27.85 31.71
C ALA A 304 4.32 29.01 31.89
N MET A 305 5.20 29.23 30.90
CA MET A 305 6.11 30.38 30.85
C MET A 305 5.49 31.64 30.25
N GLY A 306 4.27 31.55 29.70
CA GLY A 306 3.62 32.65 28.98
C GLY A 306 4.24 32.95 27.61
N LEU A 307 5.01 32.01 27.05
CA LEU A 307 5.63 32.14 25.71
C LEU A 307 4.67 31.78 24.58
N LEU A 308 3.66 30.96 24.88
CA LEU A 308 2.58 30.55 23.97
C LEU A 308 1.24 30.64 24.71
N THR A 309 0.17 31.00 24.01
CA THR A 309 -1.16 31.16 24.64
C THR A 309 -1.86 29.86 25.00
N LYS A 310 -1.47 28.73 24.38
CA LYS A 310 -2.04 27.38 24.54
C LYS A 310 -0.90 26.35 24.67
N ASP A 311 -1.25 25.14 25.08
CA ASP A 311 -0.34 23.98 25.22
C ASP A 311 -0.57 22.95 24.10
N ILE A 312 -1.28 23.34 23.04
CA ILE A 312 -1.62 22.46 21.93
C ILE A 312 -0.38 22.14 21.09
N VAL A 313 -0.35 20.90 20.60
CA VAL A 313 0.61 20.47 19.57
C VAL A 313 -0.20 19.95 18.40
N HIS A 314 -0.08 20.63 17.26
CA HIS A 314 -0.69 20.22 16.01
C HIS A 314 0.36 19.48 15.18
N GLU A 315 0.18 18.16 15.06
CA GLU A 315 1.09 17.25 14.34
C GLU A 315 0.65 17.14 12.89
N VAL A 316 1.60 17.36 11.97
CA VAL A 316 1.38 17.36 10.51
C VAL A 316 2.52 16.64 9.80
N GLY A 317 2.20 15.98 8.69
CA GLY A 317 3.17 15.43 7.75
C GLY A 317 3.12 16.12 6.38
N ARG A 318 3.88 15.59 5.41
CA ARG A 318 3.87 16.11 4.03
C ARG A 318 2.46 16.15 3.42
N VAL A 319 1.65 15.11 3.67
CA VAL A 319 0.29 14.99 3.12
C VAL A 319 -0.65 16.06 3.63
N ASP A 320 -0.39 16.61 4.82
CA ASP A 320 -1.19 17.66 5.45
C ASP A 320 -0.79 19.06 4.98
N LEU A 321 0.45 19.21 4.48
CA LEU A 321 1.00 20.50 4.06
C LEU A 321 0.98 20.69 2.53
N VAL A 322 1.20 19.61 1.78
CA VAL A 322 1.29 19.63 0.31
C VAL A 322 -0.09 19.33 -0.30
N ALA A 323 -0.49 20.12 -1.29
CA ALA A 323 -1.70 19.86 -2.07
C ALA A 323 -1.35 19.17 -3.40
N GLU A 324 -2.34 18.48 -4.00
CA GLU A 324 -2.19 17.80 -5.29
C GLU A 324 -2.23 18.76 -6.49
N PHE A 325 -2.78 19.97 -6.29
CA PHE A 325 -2.97 20.98 -7.33
C PHE A 325 -2.10 22.22 -7.11
N ILE A 326 -1.60 22.80 -8.21
CA ILE A 326 -0.77 24.02 -8.19
C ILE A 326 -1.53 25.18 -7.54
N GLY A 327 -0.87 25.88 -6.62
CA GLY A 327 -1.41 27.06 -5.92
C GLY A 327 -2.27 26.76 -4.69
N GLN A 328 -2.54 25.49 -4.37
CA GLN A 328 -3.29 25.11 -3.15
C GLN A 328 -2.38 24.75 -1.96
N THR A 329 -1.09 24.51 -2.20
CA THR A 329 -0.12 24.16 -1.16
C THR A 329 0.08 25.29 -0.14
N ALA A 330 0.27 26.54 -0.58
CA ALA A 330 0.41 27.65 0.35
C ALA A 330 -0.84 27.90 1.23
N PRO A 331 -2.09 27.91 0.71
CA PRO A 331 -3.29 27.97 1.56
C PRO A 331 -3.37 26.82 2.58
N LYS A 332 -3.08 25.59 2.16
CA LYS A 332 -3.13 24.40 3.03
C LYS A 332 -2.09 24.50 4.16
N THR A 333 -0.87 24.89 3.84
CA THR A 333 0.20 25.14 4.83
C THR A 333 -0.20 26.24 5.82
N ARG A 334 -0.81 27.35 5.36
CA ARG A 334 -1.30 28.41 6.26
C ARG A 334 -2.42 27.93 7.16
N ALA A 335 -3.34 27.09 6.66
CA ALA A 335 -4.39 26.53 7.50
C ALA A 335 -3.81 25.70 8.65
N ALA A 336 -2.79 24.86 8.39
CA ALA A 336 -2.09 24.12 9.43
C ALA A 336 -1.39 25.03 10.45
N ILE A 337 -0.74 26.12 9.99
CA ILE A 337 -0.15 27.15 10.87
C ILE A 337 -1.21 27.77 11.78
N GLU A 338 -2.37 28.15 11.24
CA GLU A 338 -3.44 28.75 12.03
C GLU A 338 -4.04 27.76 13.04
N GLN A 339 -4.18 26.48 12.68
CA GLN A 339 -4.61 25.44 13.61
C GLN A 339 -3.62 25.24 14.77
N ALA A 340 -2.33 25.44 14.51
CA ALA A 340 -1.27 25.38 15.52
C ALA A 340 -1.09 26.68 16.33
N ARG A 341 -1.76 27.79 15.96
CA ARG A 341 -1.52 29.11 16.58
C ARG A 341 -1.93 29.11 18.06
N GLY A 342 -1.04 29.68 18.86
CA GLY A 342 -1.02 29.58 20.31
C GLY A 342 -0.24 28.39 20.83
N GLY A 343 0.29 27.51 19.99
CA GLY A 343 0.94 26.26 20.39
C GLY A 343 2.14 25.90 19.52
N ILE A 344 2.36 24.60 19.33
CA ILE A 344 3.45 24.05 18.52
C ILE A 344 2.89 23.46 17.22
N LEU A 345 3.46 23.86 16.08
CA LEU A 345 3.33 23.11 14.83
C LEU A 345 4.45 22.08 14.77
N PHE A 346 4.09 20.81 14.93
CA PHE A 346 5.02 19.69 14.89
C PHE A 346 4.97 19.03 13.52
N ILE A 347 6.06 19.13 12.75
CA ILE A 347 6.17 18.61 11.39
C ILE A 347 6.97 17.31 11.46
N ASP A 348 6.28 16.17 11.39
CA ASP A 348 6.94 14.84 11.38
C ASP A 348 7.49 14.51 9.98
N GLU A 349 8.61 13.78 9.97
CA GLU A 349 9.39 13.46 8.77
C GLU A 349 9.64 14.67 7.83
N ALA A 350 10.05 15.81 8.41
CA ALA A 350 10.18 17.09 7.69
C ALA A 350 11.09 17.03 6.46
N TYR A 351 12.09 16.14 6.45
CA TYR A 351 12.97 15.89 5.28
C TYR A 351 12.20 15.42 4.03
N ALA A 352 11.00 14.85 4.20
CA ALA A 352 10.13 14.46 3.09
C ALA A 352 9.67 15.68 2.27
N LEU A 353 9.78 16.90 2.79
CA LEU A 353 9.52 18.13 2.04
C LEU A 353 10.60 18.41 0.98
N THR A 354 11.81 17.86 1.13
CA THR A 354 12.96 18.13 0.25
C THR A 354 13.43 16.94 -0.60
N ASP A 355 13.16 15.70 -0.22
CA ASP A 355 13.93 14.52 -0.68
C ASP A 355 13.28 13.69 -1.82
N ARG A 356 12.82 14.34 -2.91
CA ARG A 356 12.59 13.65 -4.19
C ARG A 356 13.33 14.37 -5.32
N GLY A 357 14.35 13.70 -5.85
CA GLY A 357 15.18 14.19 -6.95
C GLY A 357 14.39 14.47 -8.23
N ASP A 358 14.84 15.48 -8.95
CA ASP A 358 14.51 15.89 -10.35
C ASP A 358 13.03 15.97 -10.79
N ASP A 359 12.06 15.77 -9.90
CA ASP A 359 10.72 16.27 -10.13
C ASP A 359 10.76 17.80 -9.99
N ASN A 360 10.71 18.47 -11.12
CA ASN A 360 10.62 19.93 -11.29
C ASN A 360 9.30 20.52 -10.72
N LYS A 361 8.67 19.87 -9.73
CA LYS A 361 7.43 20.26 -9.06
C LYS A 361 7.76 20.86 -7.69
N ASP A 362 7.79 22.19 -7.63
CA ASP A 362 8.21 23.03 -6.49
C ASP A 362 7.35 22.97 -5.22
N PHE A 363 6.36 22.07 -5.10
CA PHE A 363 5.40 22.12 -3.98
C PHE A 363 6.04 21.94 -2.59
N GLY A 364 7.10 21.12 -2.48
CA GLY A 364 7.83 20.98 -1.21
C GLY A 364 8.60 22.26 -0.83
N LYS A 365 9.16 22.96 -1.81
CA LYS A 365 9.82 24.26 -1.60
C LYS A 365 8.81 25.33 -1.24
N GLU A 366 7.63 25.33 -1.85
CA GLU A 366 6.54 26.26 -1.54
C GLU A 366 6.12 26.17 -0.06
N VAL A 367 6.01 24.96 0.50
CA VAL A 367 5.76 24.76 1.94
C VAL A 367 6.88 25.41 2.77
N ILE A 368 8.15 25.13 2.43
CA ILE A 368 9.31 25.67 3.14
C ILE A 368 9.34 27.20 3.09
N GLU A 369 9.03 27.80 1.96
CA GLU A 369 8.95 29.25 1.79
C GLU A 369 7.86 29.88 2.67
N VAL A 370 6.68 29.25 2.74
CA VAL A 370 5.58 29.71 3.62
C VAL A 370 5.99 29.61 5.09
N LEU A 371 6.61 28.51 5.50
CA LEU A 371 7.10 28.31 6.87
C LEU A 371 8.19 29.33 7.24
N ILE A 372 9.18 29.55 6.35
CA ILE A 372 10.22 30.55 6.55
C ILE A 372 9.60 31.94 6.69
N LYS A 373 8.64 32.30 5.84
CA LYS A 373 7.94 33.59 5.91
C LYS A 373 7.21 33.75 7.25
N GLU A 374 6.50 32.73 7.71
CA GLU A 374 5.81 32.79 9.01
C GLU A 374 6.82 32.90 10.19
N MET A 375 7.93 32.15 10.15
CA MET A 375 9.01 32.28 11.14
C MET A 375 9.72 33.64 11.11
N SER A 376 9.57 34.42 10.02
CA SER A 376 10.15 35.75 9.84
C SER A 376 9.22 36.86 10.32
N ASP A 377 8.09 36.94 9.64
CA ASP A 377 7.21 38.09 9.60
C ASP A 377 5.78 37.72 10.03
N GLY A 378 5.58 36.47 10.49
CA GLY A 378 4.31 35.96 10.96
C GLY A 378 3.79 36.70 12.20
N ALA A 379 2.52 36.46 12.50
CA ALA A 379 1.84 37.13 13.62
C ALA A 379 2.38 36.71 15.01
N GLY A 380 3.28 35.72 15.08
CA GLY A 380 3.86 35.21 16.31
C GLY A 380 2.93 34.24 17.05
N ASP A 381 3.21 33.99 18.34
CA ASP A 381 2.44 33.05 19.19
C ASP A 381 2.36 31.63 18.60
N ILE A 382 3.49 31.12 18.11
CA ILE A 382 3.63 29.76 17.57
C ILE A 382 5.09 29.32 17.64
N ALA A 383 5.34 28.04 17.87
CA ALA A 383 6.67 27.43 17.76
C ALA A 383 6.66 26.31 16.71
N PHE A 384 7.72 26.23 15.91
CA PHE A 384 7.88 25.18 14.89
C PHE A 384 8.85 24.11 15.36
N VAL A 385 8.41 22.85 15.35
CA VAL A 385 9.24 21.68 15.68
C VAL A 385 9.33 20.79 14.45
N PHE A 386 10.52 20.60 13.89
CA PHE A 386 10.76 19.73 12.74
C PHE A 386 11.37 18.41 13.20
N ALA A 387 10.71 17.29 12.95
CA ALA A 387 11.17 15.97 13.38
C ALA A 387 11.61 15.08 12.21
N GLY A 388 12.61 14.24 12.43
CA GLY A 388 13.04 13.24 11.45
C GLY A 388 14.31 12.50 11.82
N TYR A 389 14.82 11.73 10.86
CA TYR A 389 16.06 10.96 11.02
C TYR A 389 17.30 11.87 11.00
N PRO A 390 18.36 11.56 11.78
CA PRO A 390 19.49 12.48 11.95
C PRO A 390 20.20 12.88 10.65
N LYS A 391 20.37 11.95 9.70
CA LYS A 391 21.11 12.20 8.46
C LYS A 391 20.29 13.02 7.46
N GLU A 392 19.01 12.72 7.38
CA GLU A 392 18.02 13.33 6.51
C GLU A 392 17.70 14.75 6.97
N MET A 393 17.58 14.96 8.29
CA MET A 393 17.36 16.29 8.87
C MET A 393 18.55 17.24 8.67
N ARG A 394 19.79 16.72 8.62
CA ARG A 394 20.94 17.54 8.22
C ARG A 394 20.80 18.05 6.78
N LYS A 395 20.46 17.16 5.84
CA LYS A 395 20.19 17.56 4.45
C LYS A 395 19.03 18.55 4.34
N PHE A 396 17.97 18.34 5.10
CA PHE A 396 16.82 19.24 5.16
C PHE A 396 17.24 20.66 5.59
N LEU A 397 18.05 20.79 6.64
CA LEU A 397 18.55 22.10 7.09
C LEU A 397 19.51 22.76 6.09
N GLU A 398 20.31 21.97 5.39
CA GLU A 398 21.23 22.42 4.34
C GLU A 398 20.50 22.80 3.04
N SER A 399 19.27 22.32 2.84
CA SER A 399 18.49 22.56 1.60
C SER A 399 18.13 24.04 1.39
N ASN A 400 18.02 24.81 2.47
CA ASN A 400 17.69 26.24 2.41
C ASN A 400 18.36 27.00 3.58
N PRO A 401 19.26 27.96 3.30
CA PRO A 401 19.89 28.78 4.35
C PRO A 401 18.91 29.52 5.27
N GLY A 402 17.68 29.78 4.79
CA GLY A 402 16.60 30.39 5.57
C GLY A 402 16.06 29.50 6.69
N LEU A 403 16.21 28.16 6.59
CA LEU A 403 15.85 27.25 7.68
C LEU A 403 16.92 27.28 8.79
N SER A 404 18.19 27.13 8.39
CA SER A 404 19.32 27.10 9.33
C SER A 404 19.47 28.39 10.14
N SER A 405 19.09 29.54 9.58
CA SER A 405 19.15 30.83 10.30
C SER A 405 18.01 31.05 11.29
N ARG A 406 16.90 30.32 11.17
CA ARG A 406 15.67 30.52 11.95
C ARG A 406 15.38 29.45 12.98
N ILE A 407 16.03 28.29 12.85
CA ILE A 407 15.94 27.18 13.78
C ILE A 407 17.17 27.24 14.70
N GLY A 408 16.95 27.58 15.97
CA GLY A 408 18.04 27.82 16.92
C GLY A 408 18.51 26.60 17.69
N ASN A 409 17.66 25.56 17.78
CA ASN A 409 17.89 24.42 18.67
C ASN A 409 17.77 23.09 17.91
N ILE A 410 18.72 22.18 18.10
CA ILE A 410 18.65 20.82 17.57
C ILE A 410 18.80 19.87 18.75
N ILE A 411 17.78 19.05 19.00
CA ILE A 411 17.75 18.07 20.09
C ILE A 411 17.86 16.68 19.49
N HIS A 412 18.81 15.89 19.99
CA HIS A 412 19.01 14.51 19.56
C HIS A 412 18.38 13.52 20.55
N PHE A 413 17.49 12.68 20.03
CA PHE A 413 16.80 11.62 20.74
C PHE A 413 17.52 10.29 20.51
N PRO A 414 18.31 9.81 21.49
CA PRO A 414 18.99 8.53 21.38
C PRO A 414 17.99 7.37 21.41
N ASP A 415 18.39 6.21 20.88
CA ASP A 415 17.66 4.97 21.09
C ASP A 415 17.61 4.61 22.58
N TYR A 416 16.46 4.13 23.04
CA TYR A 416 16.30 3.61 24.40
C TYR A 416 17.16 2.36 24.58
N THR A 417 17.81 2.27 25.72
CA THR A 417 18.53 1.07 26.15
C THR A 417 17.56 -0.09 26.40
N PRO A 418 18.03 -1.36 26.36
CA PRO A 418 17.17 -2.51 26.66
C PRO A 418 16.44 -2.40 28.01
N ASP A 419 17.10 -1.87 29.04
CA ASP A 419 16.48 -1.70 30.36
C ASP A 419 15.38 -0.63 30.34
N GLU A 420 15.59 0.49 29.62
CA GLU A 420 14.56 1.51 29.42
C GLU A 420 13.39 0.99 28.57
N LEU A 421 13.66 0.16 27.56
CA LEU A 421 12.62 -0.49 26.75
C LEU A 421 11.77 -1.45 27.58
N MET A 422 12.36 -2.20 28.52
CA MET A 422 11.60 -3.02 29.45
C MET A 422 10.74 -2.20 30.41
N GLN A 423 11.23 -1.05 30.88
CA GLN A 423 10.41 -0.13 31.68
C GLN A 423 9.23 0.42 30.87
N ILE A 424 9.44 0.72 29.58
CA ILE A 424 8.37 1.15 28.68
C ILE A 424 7.36 0.02 28.46
N ALA A 425 7.82 -1.22 28.26
CA ALA A 425 6.97 -2.40 28.11
C ALA A 425 6.13 -2.64 29.37
N ASP A 426 6.71 -2.51 30.55
CA ASP A 426 6.02 -2.63 31.85
C ASP A 426 4.94 -1.55 32.02
N TYR A 427 5.30 -0.28 31.78
CA TYR A 427 4.35 0.84 31.79
C TYR A 427 3.19 0.62 30.82
N HIS A 428 3.48 0.16 29.60
CA HIS A 428 2.45 -0.10 28.59
C HIS A 428 1.57 -1.30 28.95
N SER A 429 2.13 -2.33 29.58
CA SER A 429 1.39 -3.50 30.08
C SER A 429 0.34 -3.09 31.11
N HIS A 430 0.73 -2.29 32.10
CA HIS A 430 -0.18 -1.74 33.10
C HIS A 430 -1.28 -0.88 32.48
N LYS A 431 -0.94 0.00 31.52
CA LYS A 431 -1.92 0.81 30.79
C LYS A 431 -2.96 -0.05 30.04
N ARG A 432 -2.55 -1.23 29.56
CA ARG A 432 -3.43 -2.20 28.88
C ARG A 432 -4.13 -3.18 29.83
N GLY A 433 -3.92 -3.06 31.14
CA GLY A 433 -4.52 -3.92 32.16
C GLY A 433 -3.99 -5.36 32.13
N VAL A 434 -2.74 -5.55 31.72
CA VAL A 434 -2.06 -6.85 31.65
C VAL A 434 -0.71 -6.80 32.38
N GLN A 435 -0.18 -7.97 32.70
CA GLN A 435 1.14 -8.17 33.30
C GLN A 435 1.92 -9.23 32.53
N LEU A 436 3.25 -9.13 32.53
CA LEU A 436 4.12 -10.09 31.87
C LEU A 436 4.58 -11.17 32.86
N HIS A 437 4.44 -12.44 32.47
CA HIS A 437 5.03 -13.55 33.22
C HIS A 437 6.56 -13.43 33.24
N PRO A 438 7.26 -13.83 34.31
CA PRO A 438 8.73 -13.74 34.40
C PRO A 438 9.49 -14.34 33.21
N ASP A 439 9.02 -15.48 32.69
CA ASP A 439 9.64 -16.11 31.50
C ASP A 439 9.46 -15.27 30.23
N ALA A 440 8.31 -14.61 30.07
CA ALA A 440 8.05 -13.70 28.96
C ALA A 440 8.95 -12.46 29.06
N ILE A 441 9.11 -11.90 30.27
CA ILE A 441 10.02 -10.78 30.55
C ILE A 441 11.46 -11.15 30.13
N GLN A 442 11.96 -12.29 30.60
CA GLN A 442 13.31 -12.74 30.29
C GLN A 442 13.51 -12.95 28.79
N PHE A 443 12.53 -13.55 28.12
CA PHE A 443 12.58 -13.78 26.67
C PHE A 443 12.58 -12.47 25.88
N ILE A 444 11.64 -11.56 26.17
CA ILE A 444 11.55 -10.24 25.55
C ILE A 444 12.87 -9.48 25.73
N TYR A 445 13.42 -9.47 26.96
CA TYR A 445 14.69 -8.81 27.24
C TYR A 445 15.83 -9.33 26.36
N MET A 446 15.97 -10.66 26.22
CA MET A 446 16.99 -11.26 25.36
C MET A 446 16.81 -10.85 23.89
N GLN A 447 15.58 -10.86 23.38
CA GLN A 447 15.29 -10.44 22.00
C GLN A 447 15.62 -8.95 21.78
N ILE A 448 15.27 -8.09 22.73
CA ILE A 448 15.59 -6.65 22.66
C ILE A 448 17.11 -6.45 22.69
N VAL A 449 17.85 -7.15 23.55
CA VAL A 449 19.32 -7.03 23.59
C VAL A 449 19.95 -7.41 22.25
N GLU A 450 19.45 -8.47 21.60
CA GLU A 450 19.92 -8.88 20.29
C GLU A 450 19.60 -7.85 19.21
N GLN A 451 18.36 -7.37 19.15
CA GLN A 451 17.97 -6.32 18.20
C GLN A 451 18.73 -5.01 18.45
N TYR A 452 18.94 -4.63 19.70
CA TYR A 452 19.69 -3.44 20.07
C TYR A 452 21.16 -3.53 19.63
N ARG A 453 21.79 -4.71 19.71
CA ARG A 453 23.17 -4.91 19.22
C ARG A 453 23.28 -4.76 17.71
N ASN A 454 22.26 -5.18 16.98
CA ASN A 454 22.21 -5.18 15.52
C ASN A 454 21.39 -4.00 14.95
N ARG A 455 21.11 -2.97 15.77
CA ARG A 455 20.21 -1.88 15.42
C ARG A 455 20.79 -0.99 14.31
N ASP A 456 19.89 -0.47 13.49
CA ASP A 456 20.17 0.52 12.45
C ASP A 456 19.24 1.74 12.60
N GLU A 457 19.18 2.58 11.56
CA GLU A 457 18.33 3.79 11.52
C GLU A 457 16.81 3.46 11.55
N LYS A 458 16.41 2.18 11.50
CA LYS A 458 15.02 1.73 11.52
C LYS A 458 14.59 1.11 12.85
N PHE A 459 15.43 1.17 13.88
CA PHE A 459 15.11 0.58 15.17
C PHE A 459 13.87 1.21 15.83
N GLY A 460 12.86 0.39 16.14
CA GLY A 460 11.51 0.85 16.49
C GLY A 460 11.30 1.41 17.89
N ASN A 461 12.25 1.24 18.82
CA ASN A 461 12.21 1.79 20.18
C ASN A 461 10.87 1.54 20.92
N ALA A 462 10.24 2.56 21.51
CA ALA A 462 8.97 2.41 22.22
C ALA A 462 7.83 1.91 21.33
N ARG A 463 7.86 2.17 20.01
CA ARG A 463 6.85 1.62 19.08
C ARG A 463 6.95 0.10 19.00
N LEU A 464 8.17 -0.45 19.03
CA LEU A 464 8.38 -1.90 19.10
C LEU A 464 7.79 -2.47 20.40
N MET A 465 8.05 -1.83 21.55
CA MET A 465 7.52 -2.31 22.84
C MET A 465 6.00 -2.25 22.92
N ASN A 466 5.40 -1.16 22.45
CA ASN A 466 3.94 -1.06 22.39
C ASN A 466 3.34 -2.16 21.52
N ALA A 467 3.95 -2.44 20.36
CA ALA A 467 3.53 -3.52 19.46
C ALA A 467 3.65 -4.90 20.14
N VAL A 468 4.77 -5.19 20.80
CA VAL A 468 4.98 -6.45 21.53
C VAL A 468 3.93 -6.66 22.63
N ILE A 469 3.57 -5.61 23.36
CA ILE A 469 2.54 -5.72 24.40
C ILE A 469 1.14 -5.85 23.81
N ASP A 470 0.81 -5.08 22.79
CA ASP A 470 -0.51 -5.14 22.15
C ASP A 470 -0.74 -6.48 21.46
N GLU A 471 0.24 -6.99 20.71
CA GLU A 471 0.17 -8.30 20.08
C GLU A 471 0.25 -9.44 21.11
N GLY A 472 1.07 -9.30 22.15
CA GLY A 472 1.11 -10.25 23.26
C GLY A 472 -0.23 -10.38 23.98
N LYS A 473 -0.94 -9.27 24.16
CA LYS A 473 -2.31 -9.27 24.72
C LYS A 473 -3.30 -9.95 23.77
N GLN A 474 -3.18 -9.74 22.46
CA GLN A 474 -4.02 -10.42 21.47
C GLN A 474 -3.77 -11.93 21.48
N ASN A 475 -2.51 -12.36 21.47
CA ASN A 475 -2.14 -13.78 21.53
C ASN A 475 -2.59 -14.42 22.85
N MET A 476 -2.46 -13.71 23.97
CA MET A 476 -3.01 -14.11 25.27
C MET A 476 -4.52 -14.34 25.20
N ALA A 477 -5.27 -13.40 24.59
CA ALA A 477 -6.71 -13.53 24.42
C ALA A 477 -7.07 -14.75 23.55
N LEU A 478 -6.37 -14.98 22.44
CA LEU A 478 -6.57 -16.14 21.58
C LEU A 478 -6.30 -17.46 22.32
N ARG A 479 -5.20 -17.53 23.08
CA ARG A 479 -4.86 -18.70 23.91
C ARG A 479 -5.92 -18.97 24.98
N ILE A 480 -6.35 -17.95 25.70
CA ILE A 480 -7.36 -18.06 26.76
C ILE A 480 -8.68 -18.57 26.19
N MET A 481 -9.11 -18.04 25.04
CA MET A 481 -10.38 -18.44 24.41
C MET A 481 -10.36 -19.85 23.83
N GLN A 482 -9.19 -20.49 23.72
CA GLN A 482 -9.06 -21.91 23.35
C GLN A 482 -9.18 -22.86 24.55
N HIS A 483 -9.21 -22.35 25.79
CA HIS A 483 -9.45 -23.17 26.98
C HIS A 483 -10.90 -23.70 26.98
N GLU A 484 -11.15 -24.92 27.48
CA GLU A 484 -12.51 -25.51 27.48
C GLU A 484 -13.51 -24.72 28.34
N GLN A 485 -13.02 -24.06 29.39
CA GLN A 485 -13.83 -23.29 30.35
C GLN A 485 -13.12 -21.97 30.72
N PRO A 486 -13.08 -20.97 29.83
CA PRO A 486 -12.36 -19.72 30.06
C PRO A 486 -12.98 -18.90 31.21
N GLU A 487 -14.28 -19.04 31.46
CA GLU A 487 -14.99 -18.36 32.55
C GLU A 487 -14.57 -18.80 33.97
N GLN A 488 -13.83 -19.92 34.08
CA GLN A 488 -13.31 -20.42 35.38
C GLN A 488 -11.87 -19.95 35.66
N LEU A 489 -11.22 -19.30 34.70
CA LEU A 489 -9.87 -18.79 34.86
C LEU A 489 -9.84 -17.62 35.85
N SER A 490 -8.76 -17.52 36.61
CA SER A 490 -8.60 -16.44 37.58
C SER A 490 -8.38 -15.10 36.88
N ASN A 491 -8.63 -13.98 37.59
CA ASN A 491 -8.28 -12.65 37.07
C ASN A 491 -6.78 -12.55 36.73
N GLU A 492 -5.92 -13.29 37.44
CA GLU A 492 -4.49 -13.36 37.17
C GLU A 492 -4.22 -14.06 35.84
N ASP A 493 -4.86 -15.19 35.56
CA ASP A 493 -4.74 -15.90 34.29
C ASP A 493 -5.25 -15.06 33.10
N LEU A 494 -6.34 -14.31 33.33
CA LEU A 494 -6.96 -13.44 32.33
C LEU A 494 -6.17 -12.16 32.03
N SER A 495 -5.17 -11.84 32.86
CA SER A 495 -4.35 -10.63 32.73
C SER A 495 -2.85 -10.93 32.53
N THR A 496 -2.43 -12.20 32.49
CA THR A 496 -1.01 -12.55 32.38
C THR A 496 -0.62 -13.00 30.97
N ILE A 497 0.17 -12.16 30.30
CA ILE A 497 0.86 -12.49 29.06
C ILE A 497 2.02 -13.44 29.41
N THR A 498 1.99 -14.66 28.88
CA THR A 498 3.03 -15.67 29.12
C THR A 498 4.00 -15.79 27.95
N LEU A 499 5.00 -16.64 28.11
CA LEU A 499 6.01 -16.91 27.08
C LEU A 499 5.37 -17.31 25.73
N LEU A 500 4.29 -18.11 25.76
CA LEU A 500 3.62 -18.60 24.55
C LEU A 500 2.97 -17.47 23.73
N ASP A 501 2.65 -16.35 24.37
CA ASP A 501 2.00 -15.22 23.71
C ASP A 501 3.01 -14.29 23.03
N VAL A 502 4.23 -14.26 23.56
CA VAL A 502 5.30 -13.35 23.10
C VAL A 502 6.22 -14.01 22.09
N GLN A 503 6.41 -15.32 22.15
CA GLN A 503 7.23 -16.05 21.19
C GLN A 503 6.80 -15.81 19.72
N PRO A 504 5.50 -15.89 19.35
CA PRO A 504 5.06 -15.71 17.96
C PRO A 504 5.45 -14.34 17.37
N ILE A 505 5.43 -13.30 18.20
CA ILE A 505 5.74 -11.91 17.85
C ILE A 505 7.17 -11.77 17.30
N PHE A 506 8.11 -12.54 17.87
CA PHE A 506 9.51 -12.56 17.43
C PHE A 506 9.77 -13.65 16.38
N GLY A 507 8.71 -14.11 15.70
CA GLY A 507 8.79 -15.15 14.68
C GLY A 507 9.13 -16.52 15.25
N ILE A 508 8.84 -16.76 16.53
CA ILE A 508 8.92 -18.07 17.19
C ILE A 508 7.49 -18.53 17.43
N MET A 509 6.80 -19.05 16.42
CA MET A 509 5.43 -19.53 16.64
C MET A 509 5.41 -20.65 17.70
N ALA A 510 4.42 -20.57 18.62
CA ALA A 510 4.02 -21.65 19.52
C ALA A 510 3.15 -22.72 18.81
N GLY A 511 3.12 -22.71 17.47
CA GLY A 511 2.94 -23.93 16.70
C GLY A 511 4.34 -24.44 16.40
N GLY A 512 4.67 -25.65 16.81
CA GLY A 512 5.94 -26.26 16.39
C GLY A 512 6.15 -26.01 14.90
N ASN A 513 7.40 -25.72 14.51
CA ASN A 513 7.81 -26.02 13.16
C ASN A 513 7.25 -27.41 12.86
N VAL A 514 6.23 -27.52 12.01
CA VAL A 514 5.99 -28.76 11.32
C VAL A 514 7.19 -28.86 10.43
N GLU A 515 8.27 -29.40 10.98
CA GLU A 515 9.45 -29.72 10.23
C GLU A 515 8.99 -30.83 9.31
N PHE A 516 8.58 -30.43 8.10
CA PHE A 516 8.14 -31.38 7.11
C PHE A 516 9.32 -32.31 6.86
N PRO A 517 9.18 -33.62 7.17
CA PRO A 517 10.24 -34.56 6.90
C PRO A 517 10.51 -34.55 5.40
N VAL A 518 11.74 -34.85 5.02
CA VAL A 518 12.09 -34.96 3.60
C VAL A 518 11.28 -36.13 3.02
N ASP A 519 10.43 -35.83 2.05
CA ASP A 519 9.73 -36.83 1.26
C ASP A 519 10.69 -37.37 0.20
N GLU A 520 11.40 -38.44 0.58
CA GLU A 520 12.40 -39.06 -0.29
C GLU A 520 11.81 -39.61 -1.60
N ALA A 521 10.56 -40.08 -1.58
CA ALA A 521 9.90 -40.60 -2.78
C ALA A 521 9.58 -39.47 -3.76
N LEU A 522 9.00 -38.37 -3.27
CA LEU A 522 8.71 -37.19 -4.10
C LEU A 522 9.99 -36.53 -4.61
N LEU A 523 11.05 -36.50 -3.79
CA LEU A 523 12.33 -35.94 -4.20
C LEU A 523 12.97 -36.79 -5.29
N GLN A 524 12.93 -38.12 -5.18
CA GLN A 524 13.44 -39.01 -6.22
C GLN A 524 12.69 -38.81 -7.55
N ASP A 525 11.37 -38.76 -7.52
CA ASP A 525 10.53 -38.47 -8.69
C ASP A 525 10.89 -37.13 -9.35
N ALA A 526 10.99 -36.05 -8.57
CA ALA A 526 11.33 -34.73 -9.09
C ALA A 526 12.75 -34.66 -9.67
N MET A 527 13.71 -35.34 -9.02
CA MET A 527 15.09 -35.44 -9.51
C MET A 527 15.20 -36.30 -10.77
N GLU A 528 14.38 -37.34 -10.90
CA GLU A 528 14.31 -38.16 -12.12
C GLU A 528 13.71 -37.36 -13.28
N GLN A 529 12.62 -36.62 -13.04
CA GLN A 529 12.05 -35.68 -14.03
C GLN A 529 13.09 -34.68 -14.51
N LEU A 530 13.94 -34.14 -13.60
CA LEU A 530 15.03 -33.23 -13.97
C LEU A 530 16.09 -33.92 -14.85
N ARG A 531 16.48 -35.15 -14.50
CA ARG A 531 17.50 -35.92 -15.23
C ARG A 531 17.05 -36.33 -16.63
N GLN A 532 15.77 -36.62 -16.80
CA GLN A 532 15.17 -36.98 -18.09
C GLN A 532 15.12 -35.83 -19.09
N LEU A 533 15.25 -34.56 -18.65
CA LEU A 533 15.34 -33.44 -19.57
C LEU A 533 16.63 -33.55 -20.41
N THR A 534 16.48 -33.44 -21.73
CA THR A 534 17.60 -33.39 -22.68
C THR A 534 18.49 -32.17 -22.37
N GLY A 535 19.82 -32.36 -22.32
CA GLY A 535 20.78 -31.28 -22.08
C GLY A 535 20.73 -30.67 -20.68
N LEU A 536 20.97 -29.36 -20.56
CA LEU A 536 20.89 -28.59 -19.30
C LEU A 536 21.84 -29.07 -18.17
N GLU A 537 22.99 -29.66 -18.51
CA GLU A 537 23.92 -30.25 -17.53
C GLU A 537 24.42 -29.25 -16.46
N SER A 538 24.59 -27.97 -16.81
CA SER A 538 24.93 -26.93 -15.83
C SER A 538 23.81 -26.75 -14.80
N VAL A 539 22.57 -26.62 -15.26
CA VAL A 539 21.37 -26.42 -14.44
C VAL A 539 21.12 -27.63 -13.54
N LYS A 540 21.24 -28.85 -14.10
CA LYS A 540 21.10 -30.10 -13.35
C LYS A 540 22.07 -30.15 -12.17
N ARG A 541 23.34 -29.82 -12.41
CA ARG A 541 24.39 -29.78 -11.38
C ARG A 541 24.11 -28.73 -10.30
N GLU A 542 23.71 -27.51 -10.67
CA GLU A 542 23.39 -26.46 -9.69
C GLU A 542 22.22 -26.85 -8.77
N ILE A 543 21.20 -27.52 -9.30
CA ILE A 543 20.07 -28.02 -8.51
C ILE A 543 20.53 -29.20 -7.62
N GLU A 544 21.35 -30.11 -8.13
CA GLU A 544 21.90 -31.21 -7.31
C GLU A 544 22.76 -30.70 -6.14
N GLU A 545 23.57 -29.66 -6.36
CA GLU A 545 24.35 -29.01 -5.31
C GLU A 545 23.45 -28.34 -4.26
N LEU A 546 22.37 -27.69 -4.71
CA LEU A 546 21.35 -27.12 -3.82
C LEU A 546 20.76 -28.19 -2.91
N VAL A 547 20.32 -29.31 -3.48
CA VAL A 547 19.71 -30.42 -2.73
C VAL A 547 20.66 -30.94 -1.65
N LYS A 548 21.95 -31.12 -1.99
CA LYS A 548 22.98 -31.55 -1.03
C LYS A 548 23.15 -30.53 0.11
N LEU A 549 23.22 -29.25 -0.23
CA LEU A 549 23.38 -28.17 0.74
C LEU A 549 22.20 -28.09 1.72
N VAL A 550 20.96 -28.14 1.19
CA VAL A 550 19.74 -28.13 2.00
C VAL A 550 19.70 -29.31 2.97
N ARG A 551 20.00 -30.53 2.49
CA ARG A 551 20.05 -31.72 3.34
C ARG A 551 21.03 -31.55 4.49
N TYR A 552 22.24 -31.08 4.18
CA TYR A 552 23.25 -30.81 5.20
C TYR A 552 22.78 -29.80 6.25
N TYR A 553 22.11 -28.72 5.83
CA TYR A 553 21.55 -27.73 6.77
C TYR A 553 20.45 -28.30 7.66
N LYS A 554 19.59 -29.18 7.14
CA LYS A 554 18.61 -29.92 7.95
C LYS A 554 19.30 -30.84 8.97
N GLU A 555 20.32 -31.59 8.55
CA GLU A 555 21.05 -32.51 9.43
C GLU A 555 21.68 -31.81 10.64
N ILE A 556 22.19 -30.58 10.46
CA ILE A 556 22.79 -29.79 11.55
C ILE A 556 21.76 -28.92 12.32
N GLY A 557 20.47 -29.07 12.04
CA GLY A 557 19.39 -28.35 12.74
C GLY A 557 19.38 -26.84 12.51
N LYS A 558 19.92 -26.36 11.39
CA LYS A 558 19.88 -24.94 11.03
C LYS A 558 18.60 -24.61 10.26
N ASP A 559 17.97 -23.49 10.60
CA ASP A 559 16.81 -23.01 9.85
C ASP A 559 17.23 -22.55 8.45
N ILE A 560 16.90 -23.37 7.45
CA ILE A 560 17.19 -23.12 6.04
C ILE A 560 16.55 -21.83 5.56
N ARG A 561 15.32 -21.53 6.03
CA ARG A 561 14.56 -20.34 5.62
C ARG A 561 15.25 -19.03 6.02
N ARG A 562 16.13 -19.08 7.04
CA ARG A 562 16.92 -17.95 7.53
C ARG A 562 18.38 -17.98 7.08
N SER A 563 18.87 -19.12 6.57
CA SER A 563 20.29 -19.34 6.29
C SER A 563 20.73 -18.88 4.89
N PHE A 564 19.83 -18.84 3.91
CA PHE A 564 20.11 -18.32 2.56
C PHE A 564 18.80 -17.96 1.84
N SER A 565 18.86 -17.04 0.87
CA SER A 565 17.70 -16.72 0.05
C SER A 565 17.37 -17.89 -0.88
N LEU A 566 16.08 -18.21 -0.97
CA LEU A 566 15.56 -19.25 -1.86
C LEU A 566 15.07 -18.66 -3.20
N HIS A 567 14.96 -17.34 -3.28
CA HIS A 567 14.54 -16.63 -4.49
C HIS A 567 15.62 -16.74 -5.56
N THR A 568 15.23 -17.09 -6.78
CA THR A 568 16.18 -17.50 -7.83
C THR A 568 15.97 -16.73 -9.13
N VAL A 569 17.06 -16.37 -9.80
CA VAL A 569 17.07 -15.70 -11.11
C VAL A 569 17.40 -16.71 -12.20
N PHE A 570 16.52 -16.87 -13.18
CA PHE A 570 16.74 -17.70 -14.36
C PHE A 570 17.09 -16.82 -15.56
N THR A 571 18.28 -17.00 -16.11
CA THR A 571 18.73 -16.27 -17.31
C THR A 571 18.86 -17.20 -18.51
N GLY A 572 18.53 -16.73 -19.71
CA GLY A 572 18.80 -17.47 -20.94
C GLY A 572 17.77 -17.19 -22.03
N ASN A 573 18.05 -17.67 -23.25
CA ASN A 573 17.21 -17.41 -24.42
C ASN A 573 15.82 -18.09 -24.32
N PRO A 574 14.85 -17.72 -25.17
CA PRO A 574 13.52 -18.32 -25.16
C PRO A 574 13.59 -19.79 -25.54
N GLY A 575 12.72 -20.62 -24.94
CA GLY A 575 12.65 -22.04 -25.26
C GLY A 575 13.80 -22.89 -24.72
N THR A 576 14.60 -22.38 -23.78
CA THR A 576 15.67 -23.15 -23.10
C THR A 576 15.15 -24.04 -21.95
N GLY A 577 13.88 -23.93 -21.55
CA GLY A 577 13.27 -24.80 -20.53
C GLY A 577 13.11 -24.19 -19.14
N LYS A 578 13.33 -22.87 -18.97
CA LYS A 578 13.19 -22.12 -17.71
C LYS A 578 11.93 -22.47 -16.91
N THR A 579 10.75 -22.34 -17.51
CA THR A 579 9.46 -22.61 -16.86
C THR A 579 9.30 -24.08 -16.46
N THR A 580 9.83 -25.01 -17.27
CA THR A 580 9.78 -26.45 -16.97
C THR A 580 10.64 -26.78 -15.75
N VAL A 581 11.86 -26.25 -15.69
CA VAL A 581 12.75 -26.44 -14.55
C VAL A 581 12.21 -25.73 -13.30
N ALA A 582 11.56 -24.56 -13.43
CA ALA A 582 10.96 -23.86 -12.30
C ALA A 582 9.90 -24.73 -11.58
N ARG A 583 9.03 -25.41 -12.34
CA ARG A 583 8.04 -26.34 -11.76
C ARG A 583 8.70 -27.49 -11.01
N ILE A 584 9.76 -28.07 -11.59
CA ILE A 584 10.50 -29.16 -10.95
C ILE A 584 11.22 -28.67 -9.68
N LEU A 585 11.82 -27.48 -9.72
CA LEU A 585 12.49 -26.89 -8.56
C LEU A 585 11.54 -26.66 -7.38
N ILE A 586 10.32 -26.18 -7.63
CA ILE A 586 9.30 -26.04 -6.58
C ILE A 586 8.86 -27.40 -6.03
N LYS A 587 8.72 -28.43 -6.86
CA LYS A 587 8.47 -29.80 -6.38
C LYS A 587 9.62 -30.30 -5.48
N ILE A 588 10.86 -30.01 -5.85
CA ILE A 588 12.05 -30.34 -5.05
C ILE A 588 12.00 -29.62 -3.69
N TYR A 589 11.67 -28.33 -3.66
CA TYR A 589 11.53 -27.59 -2.40
C TYR A 589 10.42 -28.12 -1.50
N LYS A 590 9.28 -28.52 -2.08
CA LYS A 590 8.24 -29.23 -1.33
C LYS A 590 8.76 -30.54 -0.76
N ALA A 591 9.42 -31.36 -1.58
CA ALA A 591 9.94 -32.66 -1.16
C ALA A 591 11.01 -32.53 -0.08
N LEU A 592 11.82 -31.47 -0.11
CA LEU A 592 12.79 -31.15 0.92
C LEU A 592 12.15 -30.57 2.18
N GLY A 593 10.83 -30.35 2.21
CA GLY A 593 10.12 -29.76 3.34
C GLY A 593 10.51 -28.30 3.60
N ILE A 594 10.90 -27.58 2.55
CA ILE A 594 11.12 -26.12 2.57
C ILE A 594 9.77 -25.41 2.36
N LEU A 595 8.96 -25.93 1.44
CA LEU A 595 7.65 -25.41 1.08
C LEU A 595 6.55 -26.39 1.50
N GLU A 596 5.42 -25.86 1.98
CA GLU A 596 4.26 -26.66 2.36
C GLU A 596 3.55 -27.27 1.13
N LYS A 597 3.48 -26.50 0.04
CA LYS A 597 2.78 -26.81 -1.21
C LYS A 597 3.78 -26.89 -2.38
N GLY A 598 3.36 -27.56 -3.46
CA GLY A 598 4.18 -27.79 -4.65
C GLY A 598 3.68 -27.05 -5.89
N GLN A 599 2.82 -26.05 -5.70
CA GLN A 599 2.20 -25.30 -6.79
C GLN A 599 3.14 -24.20 -7.29
N LEU A 600 3.16 -24.00 -8.61
CA LEU A 600 3.83 -22.88 -9.25
C LEU A 600 2.77 -21.98 -9.91
N VAL A 601 2.70 -20.74 -9.45
CA VAL A 601 1.89 -19.69 -10.06
C VAL A 601 2.76 -18.97 -11.09
N GLU A 602 2.36 -19.00 -12.36
CA GLU A 602 3.10 -18.36 -13.45
C GLU A 602 2.44 -17.05 -13.85
N THR A 603 3.24 -16.00 -14.04
CA THR A 603 2.79 -14.67 -14.45
C THR A 603 3.85 -13.97 -15.30
N ASP A 604 3.43 -12.90 -15.95
CA ASP A 604 4.29 -11.91 -16.60
C ASP A 604 3.95 -10.50 -16.05
N ARG A 605 4.44 -9.44 -16.73
CA ARG A 605 4.09 -8.05 -16.39
C ARG A 605 2.57 -7.80 -16.36
N LYS A 606 1.79 -8.39 -17.27
CA LYS A 606 0.34 -8.14 -17.36
C LYS A 606 -0.42 -8.73 -16.18
N GLY A 607 0.05 -9.86 -15.65
CA GLY A 607 -0.54 -10.47 -14.47
C GLY A 607 -0.25 -9.72 -13.17
N LEU A 608 0.83 -8.94 -13.11
CA LEU A 608 1.23 -8.18 -11.91
C LEU A 608 0.75 -6.73 -11.92
N VAL A 609 0.73 -6.09 -13.10
CA VAL A 609 0.48 -4.65 -13.23
C VAL A 609 -0.95 -4.37 -13.68
N ALA A 610 -1.66 -3.55 -12.90
CA ALA A 610 -3.01 -3.10 -13.22
C ALA A 610 -2.99 -1.88 -14.16
N GLY A 611 -4.07 -1.67 -14.92
CA GLY A 611 -4.21 -0.52 -15.83
C GLY A 611 -4.52 0.82 -15.15
N PHE A 612 -4.72 0.84 -13.83
CA PHE A 612 -5.16 2.02 -13.06
C PHE A 612 -4.25 2.29 -11.84
N VAL A 613 -4.05 3.57 -11.50
CA VAL A 613 -3.23 4.02 -10.35
C VAL A 613 -3.77 3.46 -9.02
N GLY A 614 -2.89 2.83 -8.23
CA GLY A 614 -3.20 2.30 -6.90
C GLY A 614 -3.80 0.89 -6.85
N GLN A 615 -4.01 0.24 -8.00
CA GLN A 615 -4.50 -1.15 -8.07
C GLN A 615 -3.38 -2.18 -8.26
N THR A 616 -2.19 -1.76 -8.70
CA THR A 616 -1.08 -2.67 -8.99
C THR A 616 -0.58 -3.37 -7.74
N ALA A 617 -0.46 -2.67 -6.61
CA ALA A 617 -0.11 -3.30 -5.34
C ALA A 617 -1.13 -4.38 -4.94
N ILE A 618 -2.43 -4.12 -5.11
CA ILE A 618 -3.51 -5.07 -4.75
C ILE A 618 -3.44 -6.31 -5.65
N GLN A 619 -3.27 -6.12 -6.96
CA GLN A 619 -3.21 -7.22 -7.92
C GLN A 619 -1.95 -8.07 -7.72
N THR A 620 -0.79 -7.43 -7.54
CA THR A 620 0.47 -8.11 -7.20
C THR A 620 0.33 -8.90 -5.91
N ASP A 621 -0.29 -8.31 -4.89
CA ASP A 621 -0.49 -8.97 -3.61
C ASP A 621 -1.42 -10.18 -3.70
N ALA A 622 -2.55 -10.04 -4.39
CA ALA A 622 -3.49 -11.14 -4.62
C ALA A 622 -2.79 -12.32 -5.31
N LEU A 623 -1.95 -12.05 -6.30
CA LEU A 623 -1.19 -13.08 -6.99
C LEU A 623 -0.16 -13.75 -6.06
N ILE A 624 0.55 -12.98 -5.24
CA ILE A 624 1.48 -13.53 -4.24
C ILE A 624 0.75 -14.42 -3.23
N GLN A 625 -0.44 -14.01 -2.78
CA GLN A 625 -1.26 -14.83 -1.88
C GLN A 625 -1.59 -16.20 -2.49
N THR A 626 -1.87 -16.27 -3.80
CA THR A 626 -2.07 -17.57 -4.47
C THR A 626 -0.80 -18.43 -4.53
N ALA A 627 0.38 -17.82 -4.46
CA ALA A 627 1.67 -18.52 -4.44
C ALA A 627 2.12 -18.95 -3.03
N MET A 628 1.41 -18.56 -1.97
CA MET A 628 1.78 -18.90 -0.59
C MET A 628 1.82 -20.40 -0.33
N GLY A 629 2.89 -20.84 0.33
CA GLY A 629 3.26 -22.23 0.51
C GLY A 629 3.95 -22.85 -0.71
N GLY A 630 4.02 -22.17 -1.86
CA GLY A 630 4.54 -22.68 -3.13
C GLY A 630 5.54 -21.72 -3.80
N GLY A 631 5.45 -21.59 -5.13
CA GLY A 631 6.33 -20.71 -5.91
C GLY A 631 5.58 -19.74 -6.83
N LEU A 632 6.13 -18.54 -7.00
CA LEU A 632 5.74 -17.54 -7.98
C LEU A 632 6.82 -17.45 -9.07
N PHE A 633 6.45 -17.72 -10.32
CA PHE A 633 7.33 -17.57 -11.49
C PHE A 633 6.93 -16.35 -12.31
N ILE A 634 7.84 -15.40 -12.47
CA ILE A 634 7.64 -14.18 -13.24
C ILE A 634 8.49 -14.26 -14.50
N ASP A 635 7.86 -14.47 -15.65
CA ASP A 635 8.55 -14.45 -16.95
C ASP A 635 8.75 -13.03 -17.45
N GLU A 636 9.84 -12.83 -18.19
CA GLU A 636 10.31 -11.53 -18.69
C GLU A 636 10.28 -10.42 -17.60
N ALA A 637 10.78 -10.73 -16.41
CA ALA A 637 10.65 -9.85 -15.23
C ALA A 637 11.25 -8.45 -15.43
N TYR A 638 12.27 -8.32 -16.28
CA TYR A 638 12.86 -7.03 -16.66
C TYR A 638 11.85 -6.07 -17.29
N ALA A 639 10.76 -6.59 -17.87
CA ALA A 639 9.67 -5.76 -18.38
C ALA A 639 9.03 -4.91 -17.27
N LEU A 640 9.09 -5.32 -16.00
CA LEU A 640 8.58 -4.52 -14.87
C LEU A 640 9.37 -3.21 -14.68
N THR A 641 10.61 -3.13 -15.16
CA THR A 641 11.51 -1.99 -14.96
C THR A 641 11.89 -1.26 -16.24
N ASP A 642 11.68 -1.87 -17.42
CA ASP A 642 12.07 -1.34 -18.73
C ASP A 642 11.16 -0.19 -19.26
N GLY A 643 10.42 0.51 -18.40
CA GLY A 643 9.59 1.68 -18.78
C GLY A 643 9.63 2.81 -17.75
N GLN A 644 9.25 4.04 -18.17
CA GLN A 644 9.11 5.19 -17.25
C GLN A 644 7.84 5.13 -16.39
N ASP A 645 7.03 4.07 -16.52
CA ASP A 645 5.78 3.92 -15.78
C ASP A 645 6.00 3.57 -14.31
N SER A 646 5.34 4.30 -13.41
CA SER A 646 5.36 4.08 -11.97
C SER A 646 4.77 2.73 -11.54
N TYR A 647 3.91 2.13 -12.36
CA TYR A 647 3.18 0.91 -12.00
C TYR A 647 4.07 -0.33 -11.90
N GLY A 648 5.04 -0.49 -12.82
CA GLY A 648 5.96 -1.63 -12.76
C GLY A 648 6.87 -1.58 -11.53
N LYS A 649 7.27 -0.37 -11.11
CA LYS A 649 8.02 -0.15 -9.86
C LYS A 649 7.18 -0.48 -8.63
N GLU A 650 5.90 -0.08 -8.61
CA GLU A 650 4.96 -0.41 -7.53
C GLU A 650 4.79 -1.94 -7.36
N ALA A 651 4.71 -2.70 -8.45
CA ALA A 651 4.67 -4.16 -8.41
C ALA A 651 5.97 -4.75 -7.81
N VAL A 652 7.13 -4.24 -8.22
CA VAL A 652 8.44 -4.67 -7.68
C VAL A 652 8.55 -4.34 -6.19
N GLU A 653 8.13 -3.15 -5.74
CA GLU A 653 8.14 -2.76 -4.33
C GLU A 653 7.23 -3.66 -3.49
N THR A 654 6.03 -3.95 -3.99
CA THR A 654 5.10 -4.88 -3.34
C THR A 654 5.68 -6.29 -3.24
N LEU A 655 6.28 -6.79 -4.32
CA LEU A 655 6.96 -8.08 -4.34
C LEU A 655 8.10 -8.14 -3.31
N LEU A 656 8.98 -7.13 -3.29
CA LEU A 656 10.10 -7.04 -2.35
C LEU A 656 9.64 -6.98 -0.90
N LYS A 657 8.57 -6.22 -0.62
CA LYS A 657 7.97 -6.16 0.71
C LYS A 657 7.45 -7.53 1.14
N ARG A 658 6.70 -8.23 0.28
CA ARG A 658 6.16 -9.55 0.60
C ARG A 658 7.24 -10.63 0.74
N MET A 659 8.29 -10.58 -0.07
CA MET A 659 9.47 -11.44 0.11
C MET A 659 10.15 -11.22 1.46
N GLU A 660 10.06 -10.01 2.03
CA GLU A 660 10.60 -9.70 3.36
C GLU A 660 9.67 -10.13 4.48
N ASP A 661 8.39 -9.80 4.38
CA ASP A 661 7.39 -10.04 5.42
C ASP A 661 7.07 -11.54 5.57
N HIS A 662 7.17 -12.33 4.48
CA HIS A 662 6.77 -13.75 4.41
C HIS A 662 7.95 -14.65 4.03
N ARG A 663 9.12 -14.43 4.65
CA ARG A 663 10.36 -15.15 4.35
C ARG A 663 10.20 -16.66 4.59
N GLY A 664 10.47 -17.43 3.54
CA GLY A 664 10.41 -18.89 3.59
C GLY A 664 9.00 -19.47 3.52
N GLU A 665 7.95 -18.64 3.39
CA GLU A 665 6.57 -19.10 3.17
C GLU A 665 6.25 -19.31 1.69
N PHE A 666 6.98 -18.64 0.79
CA PHE A 666 6.90 -18.84 -0.65
C PHE A 666 8.24 -18.53 -1.31
N VAL A 667 8.44 -19.05 -2.52
CA VAL A 667 9.63 -18.78 -3.34
C VAL A 667 9.27 -17.95 -4.56
N VAL A 668 10.17 -17.06 -4.97
CA VAL A 668 10.03 -16.26 -6.20
C VAL A 668 11.12 -16.66 -7.17
N ILE A 669 10.74 -16.96 -8.40
CA ILE A 669 11.64 -17.23 -9.52
C ILE A 669 11.38 -16.17 -10.59
N VAL A 670 12.39 -15.36 -10.90
CA VAL A 670 12.31 -14.35 -11.97
C VAL A 670 13.09 -14.83 -13.18
N ALA A 671 12.51 -14.72 -14.38
CA ALA A 671 13.12 -15.22 -15.60
C ALA A 671 13.24 -14.12 -16.68
N GLY A 672 14.28 -14.23 -17.52
CA GLY A 672 14.45 -13.34 -18.67
C GLY A 672 15.74 -13.58 -19.45
N TYR A 673 16.03 -12.68 -20.39
CA TYR A 673 17.29 -12.65 -21.12
C TYR A 673 18.43 -12.17 -20.21
N THR A 674 19.65 -12.67 -20.45
CA THR A 674 20.78 -12.47 -19.52
C THR A 674 21.09 -10.98 -19.25
N GLU A 675 21.24 -10.16 -20.29
CA GLU A 675 21.62 -8.74 -20.14
C GLU A 675 20.49 -7.89 -19.55
N GLU A 676 19.25 -8.18 -19.96
CA GLU A 676 18.04 -7.55 -19.48
C GLU A 676 17.81 -7.83 -18.00
N MET A 677 18.05 -9.07 -17.56
CA MET A 677 17.95 -9.45 -16.14
C MET A 677 19.06 -8.82 -15.29
N HIS A 678 20.26 -8.63 -15.83
CA HIS A 678 21.29 -7.85 -15.14
C HIS A 678 20.83 -6.41 -14.89
N ARG A 679 20.28 -5.74 -15.91
CA ARG A 679 19.70 -4.39 -15.76
C ARG A 679 18.53 -4.34 -14.78
N PHE A 680 17.64 -5.34 -14.82
CA PHE A 680 16.53 -5.46 -13.87
C PHE A 680 17.01 -5.49 -12.42
N LEU A 681 18.02 -6.29 -12.10
CA LEU A 681 18.55 -6.42 -10.73
C LEU A 681 19.30 -5.17 -10.26
N GLU A 682 19.93 -4.44 -11.18
CA GLU A 682 20.59 -3.17 -10.87
C GLU A 682 19.62 -2.00 -10.69
N SER A 683 18.39 -2.12 -11.19
CA SER A 683 17.37 -1.07 -11.07
C SER A 683 16.94 -0.76 -9.63
N ASN A 684 17.09 -1.73 -8.72
CA ASN A 684 16.73 -1.57 -7.31
C ASN A 684 17.69 -2.40 -6.42
N PRO A 685 18.41 -1.77 -5.46
CA PRO A 685 19.29 -2.49 -4.52
C PRO A 685 18.59 -3.62 -3.75
N GLY A 686 17.28 -3.49 -3.49
CA GLY A 686 16.45 -4.49 -2.83
C GLY A 686 16.35 -5.80 -3.62
N LEU A 687 16.31 -5.75 -4.96
CA LEU A 687 16.32 -6.93 -5.83
C LEU A 687 17.64 -7.68 -5.71
N LYS A 688 18.77 -6.96 -5.85
CA LYS A 688 20.12 -7.54 -5.73
C LYS A 688 20.37 -8.21 -4.38
N SER A 689 19.80 -7.67 -3.30
CA SER A 689 19.94 -8.23 -1.95
C SER A 689 19.13 -9.51 -1.71
N ARG A 690 17.98 -9.67 -2.40
CA ARG A 690 17.05 -10.79 -2.18
C ARG A 690 17.18 -11.89 -3.22
N PHE A 691 17.72 -11.57 -4.40
CA PHE A 691 18.02 -12.50 -5.47
C PHE A 691 19.54 -12.69 -5.58
N ASP A 692 20.09 -13.56 -4.74
CA ASP A 692 21.52 -13.89 -4.72
C ASP A 692 21.86 -15.15 -5.52
N LYS A 693 20.85 -15.92 -5.94
CA LYS A 693 21.01 -17.16 -6.69
C LYS A 693 20.68 -17.01 -8.17
N PHE A 694 21.60 -17.43 -9.02
CA PHE A 694 21.51 -17.31 -10.47
C PHE A 694 21.67 -18.68 -11.12
N ILE A 695 20.75 -19.02 -12.01
CA ILE A 695 20.80 -20.23 -12.84
C ILE A 695 20.80 -19.80 -14.30
N HIS A 696 21.87 -20.16 -15.03
CA HIS A 696 22.01 -19.83 -16.44
C HIS A 696 21.62 -21.00 -17.35
N PHE A 697 20.67 -20.73 -18.24
CA PHE A 697 20.16 -21.66 -19.24
C PHE A 697 20.79 -21.36 -20.59
N GLY A 698 21.82 -22.15 -20.92
CA GLY A 698 22.47 -22.09 -22.23
C GLY A 698 21.55 -22.56 -23.37
N ASP A 699 21.88 -22.13 -24.59
CA ASP A 699 21.24 -22.64 -25.80
C ASP A 699 21.57 -24.13 -26.00
N TYR A 700 20.58 -24.88 -26.46
CA TYR A 700 20.78 -26.28 -26.81
C TYR A 700 21.70 -26.42 -28.03
N THR A 701 22.45 -27.52 -28.04
CA THR A 701 23.19 -27.99 -29.19
C THR A 701 22.26 -28.56 -30.26
N ALA A 702 22.76 -28.69 -31.49
CA ALA A 702 21.96 -29.25 -32.59
C ALA A 702 21.48 -30.69 -32.29
N ASP A 703 22.35 -31.51 -31.70
CA ASP A 703 21.99 -32.87 -31.30
C ASP A 703 20.89 -32.87 -30.21
N GLU A 704 21.00 -32.01 -29.19
CA GLU A 704 19.97 -31.90 -28.15
C GLU A 704 18.63 -31.41 -28.71
N LEU A 705 18.64 -30.43 -29.63
CA LEU A 705 17.44 -29.95 -30.31
C LEU A 705 16.79 -31.03 -31.18
N PHE A 706 17.61 -31.84 -31.85
CA PHE A 706 17.13 -32.98 -32.64
C PHE A 706 16.50 -34.05 -31.74
N THR A 707 17.13 -34.40 -30.61
CA THR A 707 16.54 -35.32 -29.62
C THR A 707 15.23 -34.76 -29.04
N ILE A 708 15.12 -33.44 -28.84
CA ILE A 708 13.85 -32.81 -28.44
C ILE A 708 12.80 -32.98 -29.54
N ALA A 709 13.17 -32.84 -30.82
CA ALA A 709 12.25 -33.04 -31.94
C ALA A 709 11.73 -34.49 -31.99
N GLU A 710 12.63 -35.48 -31.89
CA GLU A 710 12.28 -36.91 -31.84
C GLU A 710 11.30 -37.21 -30.69
N GLY A 711 11.57 -36.65 -29.50
CA GLY A 711 10.69 -36.81 -28.34
C GLY A 711 9.31 -36.17 -28.53
N LEU A 712 9.19 -35.12 -29.34
CA LEU A 712 7.90 -34.50 -29.68
C LEU A 712 7.16 -35.31 -30.75
N PHE A 713 7.84 -35.84 -31.76
CA PHE A 713 7.23 -36.72 -32.75
C PHE A 713 6.70 -38.01 -32.11
N HIS A 714 7.46 -38.59 -31.18
CA HIS A 714 7.01 -39.77 -30.43
C HIS A 714 5.73 -39.53 -29.61
N LYS A 715 5.47 -38.30 -29.16
CA LYS A 715 4.23 -37.95 -28.44
C LYS A 715 3.01 -37.87 -29.37
N GLU A 716 3.25 -37.62 -30.66
CA GLU A 716 2.22 -37.64 -31.71
C GLU A 716 2.12 -39.03 -32.36
N ASP A 717 2.73 -40.06 -31.76
CA ASP A 717 2.82 -41.42 -32.31
C ASP A 717 3.48 -41.47 -33.72
N LEU A 718 4.42 -40.57 -33.99
CA LEU A 718 5.13 -40.46 -35.27
C LEU A 718 6.62 -40.79 -35.12
N VAL A 719 7.18 -41.45 -36.14
CA VAL A 719 8.60 -41.79 -36.23
C VAL A 719 9.18 -41.28 -37.54
N LEU A 720 10.40 -40.72 -37.49
CA LEU A 720 11.13 -40.25 -38.67
C LEU A 720 11.77 -41.41 -39.42
N GLU A 721 11.59 -41.47 -40.73
CA GLU A 721 12.41 -42.30 -41.60
C GLU A 721 13.85 -41.74 -41.67
N ALA A 722 14.84 -42.60 -41.92
CA ALA A 722 16.26 -42.25 -41.98
C ALA A 722 16.57 -41.01 -42.85
N ALA A 723 15.98 -40.90 -44.05
CA ALA A 723 16.21 -39.77 -44.95
C ALA A 723 15.60 -38.45 -44.41
N ALA A 724 14.40 -38.53 -43.81
CA ALA A 724 13.74 -37.38 -43.19
C ALA A 724 14.51 -36.90 -41.95
N ALA A 725 14.99 -37.85 -41.13
CA ALA A 725 15.82 -37.59 -39.97
C ALA A 725 17.13 -36.87 -40.34
N GLU A 726 17.84 -37.34 -41.37
CA GLU A 726 19.09 -36.73 -41.85
C GLU A 726 18.85 -35.29 -42.35
N HIS A 727 17.80 -35.08 -43.16
CA HIS A 727 17.44 -33.75 -43.65
C HIS A 727 17.13 -32.78 -42.51
N LEU A 728 16.27 -33.21 -41.57
CA LEU A 728 15.85 -32.38 -40.45
C LEU A 728 17.02 -32.05 -39.50
N LYS A 729 17.90 -33.03 -39.25
CA LYS A 729 19.13 -32.81 -38.48
C LYS A 729 20.03 -31.77 -39.15
N GLY A 730 20.25 -31.88 -40.46
CA GLY A 730 21.04 -30.91 -41.22
C GLY A 730 20.46 -29.49 -41.17
N TYR A 731 19.14 -29.36 -41.26
CA TYR A 731 18.45 -28.08 -41.11
C TYR A 731 18.64 -27.48 -39.70
N ILE A 732 18.49 -28.29 -38.65
CA ILE A 732 18.71 -27.85 -37.26
C ILE A 732 20.15 -27.40 -37.04
N GLU A 733 21.15 -28.11 -37.59
CA GLU A 733 22.56 -27.70 -37.51
C GLU A 733 22.80 -26.33 -38.15
N GLN A 734 22.15 -26.04 -39.28
CA GLN A 734 22.23 -24.73 -39.93
C GLN A 734 21.58 -23.63 -39.09
N LEU A 735 20.40 -23.89 -38.49
CA LEU A 735 19.74 -22.97 -37.57
C LEU A 735 20.62 -22.63 -36.36
N VAL A 736 21.30 -23.63 -35.78
CA VAL A 736 22.21 -23.43 -34.65
C VAL A 736 23.45 -22.63 -35.06
N LYS A 737 23.99 -22.83 -36.27
CA LYS A 737 25.10 -22.02 -36.80
C LYS A 737 24.71 -20.55 -37.00
N GLY A 738 23.46 -20.29 -37.39
CA GLY A 738 22.90 -18.94 -37.57
C GLY A 738 22.32 -18.29 -36.31
N ARG A 739 22.50 -18.89 -35.12
CA ARG A 739 21.83 -18.43 -33.88
C ARG A 739 22.28 -17.02 -33.46
N ASN A 740 21.33 -16.27 -32.92
CA ASN A 740 21.55 -14.97 -32.30
C ASN A 740 20.98 -14.96 -30.87
N LYS A 741 21.04 -13.82 -30.18
CA LYS A 741 20.53 -13.66 -28.80
C LYS A 741 19.01 -13.84 -28.62
N TYR A 742 18.26 -14.05 -29.70
CA TYR A 742 16.80 -14.30 -29.67
C TYR A 742 16.46 -15.69 -30.22
N PHE A 743 17.45 -16.59 -30.30
CA PHE A 743 17.24 -17.94 -30.80
C PHE A 743 16.22 -18.71 -29.94
N GLY A 744 15.18 -19.24 -30.58
CA GLY A 744 14.01 -19.80 -29.89
C GLY A 744 14.15 -21.22 -29.35
N ASN A 745 15.29 -21.90 -29.56
CA ASN A 745 15.57 -23.24 -28.99
C ASN A 745 14.40 -24.22 -29.18
N ALA A 746 13.94 -24.91 -28.11
CA ALA A 746 12.85 -25.87 -28.18
C ALA A 746 11.51 -25.24 -28.65
N ARG A 747 11.33 -23.93 -28.52
CA ARG A 747 10.16 -23.22 -29.09
C ARG A 747 10.22 -23.22 -30.62
N THR A 748 11.42 -23.08 -31.20
CA THR A 748 11.62 -23.22 -32.65
C THR A 748 11.37 -24.66 -33.08
N ILE A 749 11.89 -25.65 -32.35
CA ILE A 749 11.68 -27.08 -32.65
C ILE A 749 10.20 -27.45 -32.60
N ARG A 750 9.43 -26.96 -31.61
CA ARG A 750 7.97 -27.19 -31.59
C ARG A 750 7.28 -26.68 -32.85
N LYS A 751 7.68 -25.51 -33.37
CA LYS A 751 7.10 -24.98 -34.63
C LYS A 751 7.42 -25.90 -35.81
N ILE A 752 8.66 -26.36 -35.89
CA ILE A 752 9.11 -27.30 -36.93
C ILE A 752 8.31 -28.60 -36.84
N VAL A 753 8.18 -29.19 -35.65
CA VAL A 753 7.38 -30.41 -35.43
C VAL A 753 5.93 -30.21 -35.85
N VAL A 754 5.27 -29.13 -35.41
CA VAL A 754 3.89 -28.83 -35.79
C VAL A 754 3.73 -28.73 -37.30
N ASP A 755 4.67 -28.08 -37.97
CA ASP A 755 4.64 -27.91 -39.42
C ASP A 755 4.93 -29.24 -40.16
N THR A 756 5.85 -30.06 -39.69
CA THR A 756 6.08 -31.42 -40.21
C THR A 756 4.84 -32.31 -40.04
N VAL A 757 4.21 -32.30 -38.87
CA VAL A 757 2.98 -33.06 -38.60
C VAL A 757 1.85 -32.62 -39.54
N HIS A 758 1.73 -31.31 -39.76
CA HIS A 758 0.75 -30.77 -40.71
C HIS A 758 0.99 -31.29 -42.14
N HIS A 759 2.23 -31.30 -42.62
CA HIS A 759 2.56 -31.84 -43.95
C HIS A 759 2.30 -33.36 -44.03
N GLN A 760 2.65 -34.11 -43.00
CA GLN A 760 2.34 -35.53 -42.90
C GLN A 760 0.82 -35.79 -42.97
N HIS A 761 0.02 -35.00 -42.26
CA HIS A 761 -1.44 -35.10 -42.32
C HIS A 761 -1.99 -34.74 -43.72
N LEU A 762 -1.46 -33.71 -44.38
CA LEU A 762 -1.86 -33.36 -45.75
C LEU A 762 -1.55 -34.47 -46.75
N ARG A 763 -0.38 -35.12 -46.61
CA ARG A 763 -0.02 -36.29 -47.39
C ARG A 763 -0.99 -37.44 -47.16
N MET A 764 -1.30 -37.76 -45.91
CA MET A 764 -2.28 -38.81 -45.58
C MET A 764 -3.69 -38.48 -46.09
N ALA A 765 -4.12 -37.22 -46.01
CA ALA A 765 -5.41 -36.76 -46.49
C ALA A 765 -5.54 -36.87 -48.02
N SER A 766 -4.43 -36.74 -48.75
CA SER A 766 -4.38 -36.82 -50.22
C SER A 766 -4.50 -38.25 -50.76
N LEU A 767 -4.31 -39.28 -49.91
CA LEU A 767 -4.49 -40.69 -50.25
C LEU A 767 -5.95 -41.13 -50.08
N GLN A 768 -6.41 -42.03 -50.95
CA GLN A 768 -7.72 -42.69 -50.79
C GLN A 768 -7.72 -43.56 -49.51
N PRO A 769 -8.86 -43.72 -48.80
CA PRO A 769 -8.90 -44.42 -47.52
C PRO A 769 -8.36 -45.86 -47.55
N ASP A 770 -8.50 -46.56 -48.67
CA ASP A 770 -8.02 -47.92 -48.91
C ASP A 770 -6.50 -48.01 -49.18
N GLN A 771 -5.85 -46.87 -49.43
CA GLN A 771 -4.41 -46.76 -49.66
C GLN A 771 -3.60 -46.35 -48.41
N ARG A 772 -4.29 -46.01 -47.31
CA ARG A 772 -3.65 -45.60 -46.05
C ARG A 772 -3.27 -46.84 -45.23
N GLN A 773 -2.03 -47.29 -45.39
CA GLN A 773 -1.51 -48.38 -44.57
C GLN A 773 -1.21 -47.86 -43.15
N GLU A 774 -1.46 -48.67 -42.13
CA GLU A 774 -1.25 -48.32 -40.71
C GLU A 774 0.16 -47.79 -40.45
N GLN A 775 1.18 -48.40 -41.06
CA GLN A 775 2.57 -47.97 -40.94
C GLN A 775 2.82 -46.56 -41.53
N MET A 776 2.09 -46.15 -42.57
CA MET A 776 2.24 -44.83 -43.20
C MET A 776 1.68 -43.71 -42.33
N ILE A 777 0.66 -44.02 -41.53
CA ILE A 777 0.01 -43.08 -40.61
C ILE A 777 0.99 -42.67 -39.50
N HIS A 778 1.90 -43.56 -39.12
CA HIS A 778 2.87 -43.36 -38.04
C HIS A 778 4.29 -42.98 -38.52
N THR A 779 4.50 -42.74 -39.82
CA THR A 779 5.84 -42.49 -40.38
C THR A 779 5.91 -41.14 -41.10
N ILE A 780 6.93 -40.35 -40.75
CA ILE A 780 7.31 -39.10 -41.43
C ILE A 780 8.36 -39.42 -42.50
N LEU A 781 8.08 -39.02 -43.74
CA LEU A 781 8.96 -39.22 -44.90
C LEU A 781 9.67 -37.92 -45.28
N LEU A 782 10.66 -38.02 -46.17
CA LEU A 782 11.44 -36.86 -46.64
C LEU A 782 10.55 -35.76 -47.24
N GLU A 783 9.50 -36.13 -47.97
CA GLU A 783 8.54 -35.20 -48.57
C GLU A 783 7.76 -34.36 -47.53
N ASP A 784 7.71 -34.80 -46.26
CA ASP A 784 7.07 -34.05 -45.17
C ASP A 784 7.99 -32.97 -44.55
N VAL A 785 9.28 -32.98 -44.91
CA VAL A 785 10.31 -32.08 -44.33
C VAL A 785 11.19 -31.38 -45.37
N GLU A 786 11.06 -31.69 -46.66
CA GLU A 786 11.92 -31.17 -47.74
C GLU A 786 11.82 -29.65 -47.97
N HIS A 787 10.72 -29.03 -47.51
CA HIS A 787 10.49 -27.59 -47.60
C HIS A 787 11.32 -26.79 -46.59
N PHE A 788 11.90 -27.43 -45.58
CA PHE A 788 12.81 -26.76 -44.65
C PHE A 788 14.17 -26.49 -45.31
N GLN A 789 14.28 -25.33 -45.96
CA GLN A 789 15.50 -24.83 -46.58
C GLN A 789 15.89 -23.51 -45.92
N THR A 790 17.18 -23.29 -45.66
CA THR A 790 17.65 -21.97 -45.20
C THR A 790 17.86 -21.05 -46.41
N GLU A 791 17.19 -19.90 -46.43
CA GLU A 791 17.51 -18.82 -47.38
C GLU A 791 18.95 -18.34 -47.16
N GLU A 792 19.72 -18.17 -48.24
CA GLU A 792 21.02 -17.47 -48.19
C GLU A 792 20.82 -16.08 -47.57
N VAL A 793 21.64 -15.75 -46.59
CA VAL A 793 21.60 -14.47 -45.86
C VAL A 793 21.82 -13.31 -46.85
N VAL A 794 20.74 -12.74 -47.36
CA VAL A 794 20.73 -11.41 -47.96
C VAL A 794 20.55 -10.41 -46.83
N THR A 795 21.59 -9.64 -46.55
CA THR A 795 21.53 -8.45 -45.68
C THR A 795 20.36 -7.55 -46.10
N PRO A 796 19.40 -7.23 -45.21
CA PRO A 796 18.28 -6.37 -45.58
C PRO A 796 18.74 -4.90 -45.57
N GLU A 797 18.87 -4.31 -46.76
CA GLU A 797 18.68 -2.87 -46.91
C GLU A 797 17.24 -2.54 -46.52
N ARG A 798 17.09 -1.61 -45.57
CA ARG A 798 15.80 -1.10 -45.10
C ARG A 798 14.99 -0.55 -46.27
N THR A 799 13.91 -1.22 -46.64
CA THR A 799 12.82 -0.62 -47.42
C THR A 799 12.00 0.29 -46.51
N THR A 800 12.26 1.59 -46.59
CA THR A 800 11.36 2.61 -46.07
C THR A 800 10.11 2.67 -46.95
N ILE A 801 8.94 2.37 -46.36
CA ILE A 801 7.64 2.64 -46.97
C ILE A 801 7.44 4.16 -46.92
N GLY A 802 7.76 4.84 -48.02
CA GLY A 802 7.50 6.27 -48.21
C GLY A 802 6.04 6.53 -48.59
N PHE A 803 5.32 7.26 -47.75
CA PHE A 803 4.08 7.93 -48.16
C PHE A 803 4.42 9.16 -49.00
N LYS A 804 3.90 9.20 -50.24
CA LYS A 804 3.91 10.38 -51.11
C LYS A 804 3.01 11.46 -50.50
N LEU A 805 3.58 12.55 -50.01
CA LEU A 805 2.87 13.81 -49.81
C LEU A 805 2.93 14.63 -51.10
N GLY A 806 1.75 15.04 -51.56
CA GLY A 806 1.55 15.83 -52.76
C GLY A 806 2.24 17.19 -52.70
N THR A 807 2.75 17.59 -53.85
CA THR A 807 3.25 18.92 -54.17
C THR A 807 2.19 19.99 -53.94
N ASN A 808 2.53 21.04 -53.20
CA ASN A 808 2.13 22.40 -53.54
C ASN A 808 3.15 23.42 -53.00
N ALA A 809 3.25 24.50 -53.76
CA ALA A 809 4.44 25.29 -53.99
C ALA A 809 4.71 26.42 -52.98
N SER A 810 5.88 27.05 -53.20
CA SER A 810 6.29 28.41 -52.84
C SER A 810 6.66 28.71 -51.38
N SER A 811 7.96 28.84 -51.09
CA SER A 811 8.71 30.07 -51.35
C SER A 811 10.18 29.92 -50.94
N GLN A 812 11.05 30.36 -51.83
CA GLN A 812 12.49 30.50 -51.63
C GLN A 812 12.77 31.63 -50.63
N GLN A 813 13.72 31.44 -49.72
CA GLN A 813 14.69 32.47 -49.41
C GLN A 813 16.01 31.86 -48.90
N GLU A 814 17.09 32.37 -49.47
CA GLU A 814 18.48 31.93 -49.35
C GLU A 814 19.15 32.37 -48.04
N LYS A 815 19.98 31.46 -47.48
CA LYS A 815 21.36 31.65 -46.95
C LYS A 815 21.63 32.61 -45.74
N PRO A 816 22.81 32.53 -45.09
CA PRO A 816 23.58 31.35 -44.65
C PRO A 816 24.22 31.49 -43.23
N SER A 817 24.71 30.36 -42.71
CA SER A 817 25.88 30.18 -41.80
C SER A 817 26.09 31.10 -40.59
N LEU A 818 25.91 30.53 -39.38
CA LEU A 818 26.95 30.33 -38.37
C LEU A 818 26.57 29.14 -37.47
#